data_AF-A0A925CNE7-F1
#
_entry.id   AF-A0A925CNE7-F1
#
_cell.length_a   1.000
_cell.length_b   1.000
_cell.length_c   1.000
_cell.angle_alpha   90.00
_cell.angle_beta   90.00
_cell.angle_gamma   90.00
#
_symmetry.space_group_name_H-M   'P 1'
#
loop_
_entity.id
_entity.type
_entity.pdbx_description
1 polymer ?
#
loop_
_entity_poly.entity_id
_entity_poly.type
_entity_poly.pdbx_seq_one_letter_code
_entity_poly.pdbx_strand_id
1 'polypeptide(L)'
;MTTGSRSGARASSIRWWCRRATPPFRRREFFRRSICGRSGHGVFVTPPHRRRTRRHRRRAVVGQPVPEPTHVRRHCRAPVHRRRIRDGLVGTSGRRSGARPGRGPPKGRRAHGRLGGTHRLGPPLCLDGHSRQPRQFHAATRGGHAPEAQPAAGADYRPAGTAGWARCTSRCRIAPGIRPNGFFEGLASLSWGSGADAWTCRLRPPGPAGSGPYPLDADPVSVTAPKTKIVCTLGPASATRESIGALIEAGLNVARINFSHGTHDQHAQTIAIVREVAEELGKPVAILGDLQGPRIRIGVLSQTMQLVPGREVILAHEGEEEPGDIPVTYTQLSHDVSAGGRILINDGLIELRVLQVMGKRVRCEVVFGGELKSNKGINLPGIAVSAPSITEKDRADVSFAVEQDLEYLALSFVRRAEDLWQLRGLVPNNMMIVAKIEKDVALNNIETIVSASDAIMVARGDLGVELPFERVPVAQKQIIALCNRMGRPVITATQMLESMITHPRPTRAEASDVANAILDGTDAVMLSAETAAGAYPRLAVEAMQRIIIEIEQRSKLDLANKDKRRMPEHKHEVAEAIASAVAAAVKMLHAPAIVCFTKSGSTARVVSSMRPAVTVVACTDLKKTYRQLALVWGVQPELVPRKDNYEELVVEGLAAVRRLNLADPGDHIVVTAGVPFDTPGTTNFMRVETV
;
A
#
# COMPACT_ATOMS: atom_id res chain seq x y z
N MET A 1 29.26 -84.86 -24.25
CA MET A 1 28.17 -84.43 -25.18
C MET A 1 28.23 -82.92 -25.35
N THR A 2 27.78 -82.43 -26.50
CA THR A 2 27.88 -81.05 -27.05
C THR A 2 26.87 -80.08 -26.41
N THR A 3 26.85 -78.73 -26.56
CA THR A 3 27.79 -77.59 -26.79
C THR A 3 26.94 -76.29 -26.61
N GLY A 4 27.43 -75.07 -26.35
CA GLY A 4 28.78 -74.54 -26.10
C GLY A 4 28.81 -72.99 -26.05
N SER A 5 29.96 -72.40 -25.66
CA SER A 5 30.53 -71.07 -26.06
C SER A 5 29.64 -69.80 -26.13
N ARG A 6 29.85 -68.79 -25.25
CA ARG A 6 30.73 -67.57 -25.42
C ARG A 6 30.21 -66.53 -26.45
N SER A 7 30.35 -65.20 -26.31
CA SER A 7 30.79 -64.22 -25.27
C SER A 7 30.48 -62.79 -25.84
N GLY A 8 30.62 -61.60 -25.22
CA GLY A 8 31.24 -61.02 -24.00
C GLY A 8 31.40 -59.49 -24.24
N ALA A 9 31.98 -58.62 -23.39
CA ALA A 9 32.44 -58.68 -21.99
C ALA A 9 32.72 -57.25 -21.43
N ARG A 10 32.56 -57.03 -20.11
CA ARG A 10 33.36 -56.16 -19.17
C ARG A 10 33.55 -54.64 -19.48
N ALA A 11 33.82 -53.71 -18.56
CA ALA A 11 33.94 -53.60 -17.08
C ALA A 11 33.83 -52.07 -16.75
N SER A 12 33.35 -51.50 -15.62
CA SER A 12 33.55 -51.70 -14.16
C SER A 12 34.98 -51.35 -13.65
N SER A 13 35.24 -50.64 -12.54
CA SER A 13 34.43 -49.82 -11.58
C SER A 13 35.31 -49.25 -10.42
N ILE A 14 34.74 -48.41 -9.52
CA ILE A 14 34.96 -48.42 -8.02
C ILE A 14 36.14 -47.64 -7.33
N ARG A 15 35.78 -46.69 -6.42
CA ARG A 15 36.37 -46.29 -5.07
C ARG A 15 37.83 -45.71 -4.97
N TRP A 16 38.33 -44.99 -3.93
CA TRP A 16 37.81 -44.34 -2.68
C TRP A 16 38.75 -43.23 -2.08
N TRP A 17 38.18 -42.20 -1.42
CA TRP A 17 38.61 -41.41 -0.21
C TRP A 17 40.01 -40.72 0.04
N CYS A 18 39.98 -39.40 0.38
CA CYS A 18 40.55 -38.71 1.60
C CYS A 18 41.68 -37.60 1.53
N ARG A 19 41.27 -36.33 1.79
CA ARG A 19 41.88 -35.18 2.57
C ARG A 19 43.25 -34.45 2.26
N ARG A 20 43.15 -33.10 2.35
CA ARG A 20 44.12 -32.00 2.80
C ARG A 20 45.06 -31.23 1.81
N ALA A 21 44.74 -29.93 1.64
CA ALA A 21 45.59 -28.69 1.77
C ALA A 21 46.66 -28.22 0.73
N THR A 22 46.31 -27.15 -0.04
CA THR A 22 47.08 -25.89 -0.39
C THR A 22 48.48 -25.90 -1.09
N PRO A 23 49.01 -24.76 -1.66
CA PRO A 23 48.31 -23.53 -2.19
C PRO A 23 48.40 -23.02 -3.69
N PRO A 24 49.49 -22.43 -4.31
CA PRO A 24 49.36 -21.11 -5.01
C PRO A 24 49.98 -20.91 -6.44
N PHE A 25 49.90 -19.66 -6.96
CA PHE A 25 50.52 -19.02 -8.18
C PHE A 25 49.85 -19.29 -9.56
N ARG A 26 49.99 -18.46 -10.62
CA ARG A 26 50.92 -17.33 -10.93
C ARG A 26 50.30 -16.20 -11.82
N ARG A 27 51.00 -15.06 -11.98
CA ARG A 27 50.61 -13.86 -12.79
C ARG A 27 51.02 -13.92 -14.27
N ARG A 28 50.35 -13.12 -15.12
CA ARG A 28 50.87 -12.20 -16.19
C ARG A 28 49.68 -11.35 -16.71
N GLU A 29 49.69 -10.02 -16.87
CA GLU A 29 50.62 -9.05 -17.50
C GLU A 29 50.87 -9.24 -19.01
N PHE A 30 50.43 -8.26 -19.81
CA PHE A 30 50.90 -8.02 -21.18
C PHE A 30 50.91 -6.51 -21.50
N PHE A 31 51.72 -6.08 -22.47
CA PHE A 31 52.18 -4.68 -22.61
C PHE A 31 51.98 -4.09 -24.02
N ARG A 32 52.16 -2.78 -24.15
CA ARG A 32 52.04 -1.98 -25.40
C ARG A 32 53.00 -2.41 -26.52
N ARG A 33 52.55 -2.40 -27.80
CA ARG A 33 53.30 -1.98 -29.02
C ARG A 33 52.38 -1.98 -30.27
N SER A 34 52.86 -1.60 -31.46
CA SER A 34 52.79 -0.22 -31.97
C SER A 34 53.18 -0.08 -33.47
N ILE A 35 52.51 0.85 -34.18
CA ILE A 35 53.00 1.63 -35.36
C ILE A 35 53.04 0.94 -36.76
N CYS A 36 52.61 1.74 -37.78
CA CYS A 36 52.74 1.60 -39.24
C CYS A 36 51.94 0.51 -40.01
N GLY A 37 51.43 0.78 -41.23
CA GLY A 37 51.27 2.08 -41.92
C GLY A 37 51.04 2.01 -43.44
N ARG A 38 50.48 3.09 -44.02
CA ARG A 38 50.10 3.30 -45.47
C ARG A 38 48.94 2.40 -45.94
N SER A 39 48.10 2.74 -46.94
CA SER A 39 47.89 3.92 -47.81
C SER A 39 46.38 4.04 -48.13
N GLY A 40 45.80 5.09 -48.72
CA GLY A 40 46.34 6.41 -49.08
C GLY A 40 45.74 6.95 -50.40
N HIS A 41 44.72 7.82 -50.31
CA HIS A 41 44.30 8.76 -51.36
C HIS A 41 43.57 9.94 -50.72
N GLY A 42 43.52 11.09 -51.38
CA GLY A 42 42.79 12.27 -50.91
C GLY A 42 42.68 13.36 -51.98
N VAL A 43 41.79 14.32 -51.77
CA VAL A 43 41.60 15.50 -52.64
C VAL A 43 41.53 16.76 -51.76
N PHE A 44 42.22 17.82 -52.20
CA PHE A 44 42.27 19.13 -51.54
C PHE A 44 41.34 20.12 -52.24
N VAL A 45 40.56 20.90 -51.48
CA VAL A 45 40.23 22.31 -51.78
C VAL A 45 40.21 23.08 -50.43
N THR A 46 40.54 24.38 -50.43
CA THR A 46 40.66 25.21 -49.21
C THR A 46 39.77 26.47 -49.23
N PRO A 47 39.51 27.12 -48.07
CA PRO A 47 38.45 28.13 -47.92
C PRO A 47 38.97 29.58 -47.88
N PRO A 48 38.03 30.55 -47.91
CA PRO A 48 38.04 31.66 -46.94
C PRO A 48 36.65 31.83 -46.26
N HIS A 49 36.47 32.54 -45.13
CA HIS A 49 37.04 33.85 -44.78
C HIS A 49 37.34 34.05 -43.27
N ARG A 50 38.08 35.13 -42.95
CA ARG A 50 38.57 35.48 -41.61
C ARG A 50 37.84 36.67 -40.96
N ARG A 51 37.74 36.66 -39.63
CA ARG A 51 38.10 37.73 -38.65
C ARG A 51 38.29 37.01 -37.28
N ARG A 52 39.43 36.98 -36.57
CA ARG A 52 40.34 38.03 -36.03
C ARG A 52 39.56 39.10 -35.24
N THR A 53 39.86 39.40 -33.97
CA THR A 53 41.18 39.47 -33.27
C THR A 53 41.13 39.03 -31.79
N ARG A 54 42.20 38.38 -31.25
CA ARG A 54 43.16 38.85 -30.17
C ARG A 54 42.57 38.97 -28.74
N ARG A 55 43.27 38.68 -27.62
CA ARG A 55 44.63 38.09 -27.34
C ARG A 55 44.66 37.54 -25.88
N HIS A 56 45.32 36.39 -25.61
CA HIS A 56 46.58 36.22 -24.81
C HIS A 56 46.63 36.86 -23.40
N ARG A 57 47.20 36.23 -22.34
CA ARG A 57 48.21 35.14 -22.20
C ARG A 57 47.68 34.03 -21.25
N ARG A 58 47.89 32.72 -21.47
CA ARG A 58 49.12 31.88 -21.30
C ARG A 58 49.68 31.90 -19.85
N ARG A 59 49.52 30.81 -19.08
CA ARG A 59 50.44 29.65 -18.86
C ARG A 59 51.40 29.88 -17.66
N ALA A 60 51.89 28.90 -16.89
CA ALA A 60 51.56 27.47 -16.63
C ALA A 60 52.50 26.94 -15.50
N VAL A 61 52.64 25.60 -15.32
CA VAL A 61 53.67 24.88 -14.51
C VAL A 61 53.37 24.88 -12.99
N VAL A 62 52.80 23.81 -12.40
CA VAL A 62 53.38 22.52 -11.93
C VAL A 62 54.14 22.63 -10.59
N GLY A 63 53.73 21.82 -9.59
CA GLY A 63 54.42 21.65 -8.31
C GLY A 63 53.58 20.88 -7.26
N GLN A 64 54.11 19.75 -6.78
CA GLN A 64 53.63 18.90 -5.67
C GLN A 64 54.83 18.69 -4.70
N PRO A 65 54.72 18.06 -3.50
CA PRO A 65 53.57 17.68 -2.67
C PRO A 65 53.77 17.94 -1.13
N VAL A 66 52.91 17.36 -0.25
CA VAL A 66 53.16 17.03 1.21
C VAL A 66 53.27 18.26 2.18
N PRO A 67 53.05 18.17 3.53
CA PRO A 67 52.65 17.07 4.45
C PRO A 67 51.37 17.33 5.32
N GLU A 68 50.98 16.36 6.16
CA GLU A 68 50.17 16.55 7.39
C GLU A 68 51.05 17.03 8.57
N PRO A 69 50.49 17.63 9.65
CA PRO A 69 50.46 16.84 10.91
C PRO A 69 49.29 17.10 11.90
N THR A 70 48.86 16.01 12.54
CA THR A 70 48.31 15.80 13.91
C THR A 70 47.66 16.92 14.77
N HIS A 71 46.46 16.58 15.31
CA HIS A 71 45.89 16.85 16.64
C HIS A 71 46.15 18.18 17.42
N VAL A 72 45.07 18.81 17.93
CA VAL A 72 44.69 18.79 19.37
C VAL A 72 43.32 19.48 19.66
N ARG A 73 42.62 18.94 20.66
CA ARG A 73 41.37 19.39 21.35
C ARG A 73 40.99 20.88 21.31
N ARG A 74 39.67 21.17 21.25
CA ARG A 74 38.95 21.96 22.29
C ARG A 74 37.42 21.81 22.23
N HIS A 75 36.73 22.23 23.30
CA HIS A 75 35.29 22.07 23.51
C HIS A 75 34.44 23.11 22.76
N CYS A 76 33.22 22.73 22.40
CA CYS A 76 32.09 23.65 22.20
C CYS A 76 31.02 23.42 23.28
N ARG A 77 30.59 24.49 23.95
CA ARG A 77 29.34 24.55 24.75
C ARG A 77 28.43 25.60 24.12
N ALA A 78 27.12 25.39 24.18
CA ALA A 78 26.13 26.30 23.60
C ALA A 78 25.96 27.61 24.42
N PRO A 79 25.57 28.72 23.79
CA PRO A 79 25.07 29.91 24.47
C PRO A 79 23.57 29.78 24.81
N VAL A 80 23.13 30.43 25.90
CA VAL A 80 21.75 30.38 26.42
C VAL A 80 21.10 31.77 26.34
N HIS A 81 19.84 31.84 25.92
CA HIS A 81 19.02 33.06 25.99
C HIS A 81 18.68 33.46 27.43
N ARG A 82 18.83 34.76 27.80
CA ARG A 82 18.02 35.40 28.86
C ARG A 82 17.95 36.93 28.73
N ARG A 83 16.99 37.53 29.44
CA ARG A 83 16.47 38.92 29.28
C ARG A 83 17.06 39.94 30.29
N ARG A 84 17.02 41.24 29.93
CA ARG A 84 16.69 42.46 30.72
C ARG A 84 16.60 43.64 29.72
N ILE A 85 15.68 44.62 29.72
CA ILE A 85 14.87 45.36 30.72
C ILE A 85 15.59 46.56 31.39
N ARG A 86 15.30 47.77 30.87
CA ARG A 86 15.08 49.10 31.51
C ARG A 86 14.77 50.11 30.36
N ASP A 87 13.74 50.96 30.41
CA ASP A 87 13.50 52.19 31.21
C ASP A 87 14.53 53.30 30.91
N GLY A 88 14.20 54.55 30.51
CA GLY A 88 12.91 55.22 30.20
C GLY A 88 13.10 56.74 29.91
N LEU A 89 11.99 57.53 29.81
CA LEU A 89 11.85 59.03 29.81
C LEU A 89 11.40 59.77 28.51
N VAL A 90 10.15 60.30 28.57
CA VAL A 90 9.62 61.67 28.27
C VAL A 90 10.25 62.57 27.15
N GLY A 91 9.41 63.15 26.25
CA GLY A 91 9.87 64.19 25.28
C GLY A 91 8.83 64.80 24.30
N THR A 92 7.83 65.54 24.81
CA THR A 92 6.78 66.38 24.15
C THR A 92 6.90 66.91 22.68
N SER A 93 5.73 66.87 21.98
CA SER A 93 5.15 67.89 21.06
C SER A 93 5.50 67.97 19.54
N GLY A 94 4.48 68.35 18.73
CA GLY A 94 4.56 68.62 17.27
C GLY A 94 3.18 68.59 16.58
N ARG A 95 2.88 69.47 15.60
CA ARG A 95 1.56 69.59 14.91
C ARG A 95 1.70 69.73 13.37
N ARG A 96 0.57 69.50 12.66
CA ARG A 96 0.22 69.86 11.24
C ARG A 96 0.62 68.83 10.14
N SER A 97 -0.05 68.73 8.97
CA SER A 97 -1.47 68.94 8.57
C SER A 97 -1.73 68.57 7.08
N GLY A 98 -2.89 67.99 6.74
CA GLY A 98 -3.40 67.76 5.35
C GLY A 98 -3.82 66.29 5.12
N ALA A 99 -5.07 65.89 4.82
CA ALA A 99 -6.04 66.24 3.75
C ALA A 99 -5.67 65.59 2.39
N ARG A 100 -6.21 64.41 2.02
CA ARG A 100 -7.53 64.09 1.37
C ARG A 100 -7.60 64.49 -0.13
N PRO A 101 -8.44 63.85 -0.99
CA PRO A 101 -9.38 62.71 -0.82
C PRO A 101 -8.93 61.45 -1.63
N GLY A 102 -9.66 60.34 -1.80
CA GLY A 102 -10.92 59.85 -1.21
C GLY A 102 -11.95 59.32 -2.26
N ARG A 103 -12.30 58.03 -2.21
CA ARG A 103 -13.50 57.39 -2.83
C ARG A 103 -13.92 56.18 -1.97
N GLY A 104 -15.22 55.84 -1.93
CA GLY A 104 -15.80 54.88 -0.97
C GLY A 104 -16.49 53.65 -1.57
N PRO A 105 -16.97 52.72 -0.73
CA PRO A 105 -17.58 51.44 -1.16
C PRO A 105 -19.09 51.56 -1.45
N PRO A 106 -19.67 50.65 -2.26
CA PRO A 106 -21.09 50.63 -2.57
C PRO A 106 -21.96 50.02 -1.46
N LYS A 107 -23.15 50.60 -1.26
CA LYS A 107 -24.33 49.98 -0.62
C LYS A 107 -25.10 49.21 -1.72
N GLY A 108 -25.97 48.23 -1.47
CA GLY A 108 -26.57 47.72 -0.23
C GLY A 108 -28.12 47.78 -0.29
N ARG A 109 -28.80 46.63 -0.17
CA ARG A 109 -30.26 46.47 0.06
C ARG A 109 -30.45 45.33 1.07
N ARG A 110 -31.00 45.59 2.27
CA ARG A 110 -32.42 45.64 2.68
C ARG A 110 -33.12 44.26 2.73
N ALA A 111 -34.00 43.93 3.68
CA ALA A 111 -34.02 44.02 5.17
C ALA A 111 -35.45 43.80 5.72
N HIS A 112 -35.66 42.80 6.60
CA HIS A 112 -36.79 42.62 7.55
C HIS A 112 -36.40 41.43 8.48
N GLY A 113 -36.67 41.35 9.79
CA GLY A 113 -37.21 42.32 10.74
C GLY A 113 -37.12 41.82 12.22
N ARG A 114 -37.32 42.76 13.16
CA ARG A 114 -37.55 42.69 14.64
C ARG A 114 -38.22 41.39 15.17
N LEU A 115 -38.05 40.87 16.41
CA LEU A 115 -37.45 41.31 17.70
C LEU A 115 -36.62 40.15 18.34
N GLY A 116 -35.92 40.24 19.50
CA GLY A 116 -35.52 41.39 20.32
C GLY A 116 -35.79 41.32 21.86
N GLY A 117 -34.94 40.64 22.64
CA GLY A 117 -34.89 40.63 24.14
C GLY A 117 -33.96 39.51 24.69
N THR A 118 -33.37 39.47 25.88
CA THR A 118 -32.83 40.44 26.89
C THR A 118 -32.46 39.63 28.15
N HIS A 119 -31.16 39.51 28.51
CA HIS A 119 -30.64 39.10 29.84
C HIS A 119 -30.96 37.65 30.35
N ARG A 120 -30.23 37.03 31.30
CA ARG A 120 -29.00 37.38 32.08
C ARG A 120 -28.20 36.11 32.49
N LEU A 121 -27.04 36.31 33.12
CA LEU A 121 -26.00 35.32 33.46
C LEU A 121 -26.22 34.53 34.77
N GLY A 122 -25.90 33.22 34.75
CA GLY A 122 -25.36 32.39 35.87
C GLY A 122 -26.29 32.05 37.06
N PRO A 123 -25.81 31.31 38.09
CA PRO A 123 -24.52 30.59 38.25
C PRO A 123 -24.74 29.06 38.58
N PRO A 124 -23.75 28.24 39.03
CA PRO A 124 -23.91 26.79 39.19
C PRO A 124 -24.34 26.33 40.60
N LEU A 125 -24.63 25.02 40.75
CA LEU A 125 -24.93 24.36 42.03
C LEU A 125 -24.03 23.14 42.29
N CYS A 126 -23.46 23.10 43.48
CA CYS A 126 -23.02 21.90 44.18
C CYS A 126 -23.65 21.93 45.57
N LEU A 127 -23.98 20.77 46.16
CA LEU A 127 -23.72 20.40 47.56
C LEU A 127 -24.26 19.00 47.89
N ASP A 128 -23.40 18.22 48.53
CA ASP A 128 -23.62 17.18 49.55
C ASP A 128 -24.84 16.24 49.51
N GLY A 129 -24.55 14.95 49.27
CA GLY A 129 -24.33 14.04 50.39
C GLY A 129 -25.53 13.28 51.00
N HIS A 130 -25.50 11.94 50.89
CA HIS A 130 -25.70 11.08 52.06
C HIS A 130 -25.13 9.66 51.86
N SER A 131 -24.60 9.09 52.94
CA SER A 131 -23.89 7.81 53.00
C SER A 131 -24.82 6.60 53.22
N ARG A 132 -24.55 5.47 52.53
CA ARG A 132 -24.82 4.11 53.06
C ARG A 132 -23.71 3.13 52.65
N GLN A 133 -23.18 2.41 53.64
CA GLN A 133 -22.23 1.30 53.46
C GLN A 133 -22.96 -0.07 53.54
N PRO A 134 -22.32 -1.19 53.13
CA PRO A 134 -23.01 -2.46 52.89
C PRO A 134 -23.30 -3.28 54.16
N ARG A 135 -24.18 -4.27 54.04
CA ARG A 135 -24.34 -5.35 55.02
C ARG A 135 -23.66 -6.63 54.52
N GLN A 136 -22.87 -7.24 55.40
CA GLN A 136 -22.40 -8.62 55.28
C GLN A 136 -23.52 -9.61 55.64
N PHE A 137 -23.41 -10.86 55.21
CA PHE A 137 -23.86 -12.02 55.99
C PHE A 137 -22.98 -13.25 55.70
N HIS A 138 -23.01 -14.25 56.59
CA HIS A 138 -21.99 -15.29 56.71
C HIS A 138 -22.12 -16.49 55.75
N ALA A 139 -21.03 -17.24 55.66
CA ALA A 139 -20.91 -18.49 54.91
C ALA A 139 -21.58 -19.69 55.61
N ALA A 140 -21.79 -20.76 54.83
CA ALA A 140 -22.00 -22.13 55.32
C ALA A 140 -21.25 -23.11 54.41
N THR A 141 -20.72 -24.21 54.98
CA THR A 141 -19.84 -25.16 54.29
C THR A 141 -20.46 -26.54 54.10
N ARG A 142 -20.19 -27.16 52.94
CA ARG A 142 -20.19 -28.60 52.56
C ARG A 142 -19.90 -28.65 51.04
N GLY A 143 -19.18 -29.62 50.47
CA GLY A 143 -18.53 -30.80 51.04
C GLY A 143 -18.84 -32.04 50.18
N GLY A 144 -17.95 -32.42 49.26
CA GLY A 144 -18.11 -33.58 48.38
C GLY A 144 -16.97 -33.71 47.36
N HIS A 145 -16.54 -34.95 47.06
CA HIS A 145 -15.44 -35.26 46.13
C HIS A 145 -15.95 -35.68 44.74
N ALA A 146 -15.14 -35.38 43.69
CA ALA A 146 -14.60 -36.21 42.59
C ALA A 146 -15.39 -37.45 42.03
N PRO A 147 -15.06 -38.02 40.84
CA PRO A 147 -13.90 -37.75 39.98
C PRO A 147 -14.21 -37.58 38.46
N GLU A 148 -13.17 -37.69 37.63
CA GLU A 148 -13.17 -37.60 36.15
C GLU A 148 -13.80 -38.81 35.44
N ALA A 149 -14.22 -38.63 34.17
CA ALA A 149 -14.44 -39.74 33.23
C ALA A 149 -14.36 -39.32 31.74
N GLN A 150 -13.26 -39.70 31.09
CA GLN A 150 -13.12 -40.08 29.67
C GLN A 150 -12.26 -41.37 29.65
N PRO A 151 -12.26 -42.23 28.60
CA PRO A 151 -12.64 -41.97 27.21
C PRO A 151 -13.54 -43.04 26.54
N ALA A 152 -13.90 -42.82 25.27
CA ALA A 152 -14.27 -43.86 24.30
C ALA A 152 -13.96 -43.37 22.87
N ALA A 153 -13.76 -44.29 21.90
CA ALA A 153 -13.38 -43.96 20.54
C ALA A 153 -14.02 -44.89 19.49
N GLY A 154 -14.15 -44.40 18.25
CA GLY A 154 -14.26 -45.21 17.04
C GLY A 154 -15.67 -45.55 16.54
N ALA A 155 -16.05 -44.99 15.39
CA ALA A 155 -16.89 -45.63 14.36
C ALA A 155 -16.78 -44.85 13.04
N ASP A 156 -16.39 -45.52 11.95
CA ASP A 156 -16.54 -45.01 10.59
C ASP A 156 -18.00 -45.05 10.12
N TYR A 157 -18.40 -44.19 9.18
CA TYR A 157 -19.24 -44.61 8.03
C TYR A 157 -19.29 -43.56 6.90
N ARG A 158 -19.30 -44.05 5.65
CA ARG A 158 -19.66 -43.35 4.39
C ARG A 158 -20.47 -44.36 3.53
N PRO A 159 -21.19 -43.94 2.46
CA PRO A 159 -22.15 -42.82 2.42
C PRO A 159 -23.47 -43.21 1.71
N ALA A 160 -24.58 -42.55 2.05
CA ALA A 160 -25.86 -42.59 1.32
C ALA A 160 -26.65 -41.30 1.62
N GLY A 161 -27.64 -40.85 0.84
CA GLY A 161 -28.15 -41.43 -0.41
C GLY A 161 -29.59 -41.00 -0.74
N THR A 162 -29.81 -39.70 -1.01
CA THR A 162 -31.02 -39.09 -1.63
C THR A 162 -32.42 -39.21 -0.98
N ALA A 163 -33.19 -38.13 -1.16
CA ALA A 163 -34.66 -38.00 -1.02
C ALA A 163 -35.28 -37.99 0.40
N GLY A 164 -36.35 -37.19 0.56
CA GLY A 164 -37.08 -37.04 1.83
C GLY A 164 -37.64 -35.63 2.14
N TRP A 165 -38.35 -34.99 1.19
CA TRP A 165 -39.03 -33.71 1.48
C TRP A 165 -40.40 -33.95 2.12
N ALA A 166 -40.57 -33.51 3.38
CA ALA A 166 -41.87 -33.41 4.05
C ALA A 166 -41.99 -32.04 4.75
N ARG A 167 -43.18 -31.42 4.67
CA ARG A 167 -43.46 -30.12 5.32
C ARG A 167 -44.03 -30.35 6.73
N CYS A 168 -43.67 -29.48 7.67
CA CYS A 168 -44.44 -29.26 8.89
C CYS A 168 -44.55 -27.74 9.16
N THR A 169 -45.58 -27.32 9.92
CA THR A 169 -46.02 -25.91 9.96
C THR A 169 -46.33 -25.41 11.37
N SER A 170 -45.69 -24.31 11.78
CA SER A 170 -46.14 -23.41 12.86
C SER A 170 -45.59 -22.00 12.55
N ARG A 171 -46.41 -20.97 12.32
CA ARG A 171 -47.24 -20.18 13.25
C ARG A 171 -46.46 -19.51 14.40
N CYS A 172 -46.27 -18.20 14.25
CA CYS A 172 -46.31 -17.24 15.36
C CYS A 172 -47.28 -16.09 15.01
N ARG A 173 -47.79 -15.37 16.02
CA ARG A 173 -48.87 -14.35 15.90
C ARG A 173 -48.37 -12.96 16.30
N ILE A 174 -48.80 -11.90 15.60
CA ILE A 174 -49.09 -10.57 16.17
C ILE A 174 -50.30 -9.97 15.42
N ALA A 175 -51.17 -9.23 16.11
CA ALA A 175 -52.35 -8.49 15.62
C ALA A 175 -52.83 -7.49 16.72
N PRO A 176 -53.85 -6.62 16.50
CA PRO A 176 -53.97 -5.61 15.43
C PRO A 176 -54.49 -4.22 15.93
N GLY A 177 -54.57 -3.21 15.04
CA GLY A 177 -55.24 -1.90 15.24
C GLY A 177 -54.56 -0.78 14.43
N ILE A 178 -55.20 0.29 13.93
CA ILE A 178 -56.57 0.85 14.06
C ILE A 178 -57.11 1.28 12.66
N ARG A 179 -58.40 1.65 12.53
CA ARG A 179 -59.12 1.98 11.26
C ARG A 179 -59.08 3.48 10.83
N PRO A 180 -59.46 3.84 9.58
CA PRO A 180 -59.27 5.17 8.97
C PRO A 180 -60.53 6.07 8.84
N ASN A 181 -60.29 7.34 8.46
CA ASN A 181 -61.18 8.37 7.86
C ASN A 181 -60.26 9.38 7.11
N GLY A 182 -60.63 10.14 6.06
CA GLY A 182 -61.83 10.17 5.18
C GLY A 182 -61.87 11.42 4.24
N PHE A 183 -62.50 11.27 3.06
CA PHE A 183 -63.09 12.29 2.15
C PHE A 183 -62.30 13.32 1.29
N PHE A 184 -62.97 13.68 0.17
CA PHE A 184 -62.75 14.62 -0.96
C PHE A 184 -62.03 14.06 -2.21
N GLU A 185 -62.60 13.91 -3.43
CA GLU A 185 -63.75 14.45 -4.24
C GLU A 185 -63.41 15.51 -5.31
N GLY A 186 -64.09 15.40 -6.48
CA GLY A 186 -63.93 16.20 -7.72
C GLY A 186 -63.38 15.36 -8.88
N LEU A 187 -64.16 14.75 -9.80
CA LEU A 187 -65.10 15.28 -10.82
C LEU A 187 -64.46 16.14 -11.94
N ALA A 188 -64.83 16.06 -13.23
CA ALA A 188 -65.40 14.99 -14.09
C ALA A 188 -65.57 15.51 -15.54
N SER A 189 -65.28 14.70 -16.58
CA SER A 189 -65.84 14.86 -17.94
C SER A 189 -65.55 13.68 -18.87
N LEU A 190 -66.54 13.23 -19.65
CA LEU A 190 -66.40 12.34 -20.82
C LEU A 190 -66.45 13.23 -22.12
N SER A 191 -66.46 12.79 -23.39
CA SER A 191 -66.78 11.47 -23.98
C SER A 191 -66.46 11.31 -25.49
N TRP A 192 -66.24 10.06 -25.93
CA TRP A 192 -66.58 9.42 -27.25
C TRP A 192 -66.00 9.89 -28.61
N GLY A 193 -65.63 8.87 -29.42
CA GLY A 193 -65.49 8.90 -30.88
C GLY A 193 -64.05 8.70 -31.40
N SER A 194 -63.72 7.71 -32.26
CA SER A 194 -64.45 6.53 -32.77
C SER A 194 -63.46 5.42 -33.18
N GLY A 195 -63.90 4.15 -33.22
CA GLY A 195 -63.06 2.98 -33.55
C GLY A 195 -62.60 2.89 -35.02
N ALA A 196 -61.96 1.82 -35.48
CA ALA A 196 -61.83 0.46 -34.92
C ALA A 196 -60.39 0.17 -34.38
N ASP A 197 -59.88 -1.05 -34.11
CA ASP A 197 -60.40 -2.41 -34.34
C ASP A 197 -59.87 -3.42 -33.27
N ALA A 198 -60.13 -4.71 -33.46
CA ALA A 198 -60.06 -5.77 -32.44
C ALA A 198 -58.75 -6.57 -32.37
N TRP A 199 -58.39 -6.99 -31.15
CA TRP A 199 -57.76 -8.29 -30.88
C TRP A 199 -58.32 -8.92 -29.59
N THR A 200 -58.89 -10.12 -29.68
CA THR A 200 -59.48 -10.81 -28.52
C THR A 200 -58.42 -11.53 -27.69
N CYS A 201 -58.22 -11.13 -26.43
CA CYS A 201 -57.36 -11.87 -25.50
C CYS A 201 -58.02 -13.20 -25.09
N ARG A 202 -57.41 -14.34 -25.41
CA ARG A 202 -57.92 -15.68 -25.09
C ARG A 202 -57.05 -16.32 -24.01
N LEU A 203 -57.59 -16.44 -22.80
CA LEU A 203 -56.87 -16.96 -21.63
C LEU A 203 -56.48 -18.44 -21.83
N ARG A 204 -55.22 -18.77 -21.49
CA ARG A 204 -54.71 -20.15 -21.38
C ARG A 204 -54.54 -20.51 -19.89
N PRO A 205 -54.76 -21.77 -19.47
CA PRO A 205 -54.56 -22.18 -18.08
C PRO A 205 -53.08 -22.17 -17.67
N PRO A 206 -52.77 -22.08 -16.37
CA PRO A 206 -51.38 -21.99 -15.89
C PRO A 206 -50.59 -23.28 -16.13
N GLY A 207 -49.46 -23.15 -16.82
CA GLY A 207 -48.43 -24.19 -16.89
C GLY A 207 -47.62 -24.28 -15.58
N PRO A 208 -46.78 -25.32 -15.42
CA PRO A 208 -45.95 -25.50 -14.22
C PRO A 208 -44.94 -24.35 -14.05
N ALA A 209 -44.58 -24.07 -12.79
CA ALA A 209 -43.69 -22.98 -12.43
C ALA A 209 -42.23 -23.23 -12.88
N GLY A 210 -41.91 -22.83 -14.11
CA GLY A 210 -40.53 -22.78 -14.61
C GLY A 210 -39.74 -21.63 -13.99
N SER A 211 -38.56 -21.93 -13.45
CA SER A 211 -37.62 -20.94 -12.94
C SER A 211 -36.94 -20.19 -14.10
N GLY A 212 -37.45 -19.01 -14.44
CA GLY A 212 -36.79 -18.05 -15.34
C GLY A 212 -36.11 -16.92 -14.56
N PRO A 213 -34.97 -16.38 -15.03
CA PRO A 213 -34.32 -15.23 -14.38
C PRO A 213 -35.12 -13.94 -14.62
N TYR A 214 -34.96 -12.98 -13.71
CA TYR A 214 -35.40 -11.60 -13.95
C TYR A 214 -34.66 -11.03 -15.15
N PRO A 215 -35.32 -10.29 -16.06
CA PRO A 215 -34.63 -9.55 -17.10
C PRO A 215 -33.81 -8.44 -16.46
N LEU A 216 -32.50 -8.66 -16.38
CA LEU A 216 -31.54 -7.57 -16.29
C LEU A 216 -31.31 -7.09 -17.72
N ASP A 217 -31.77 -5.88 -18.03
CA ASP A 217 -31.37 -5.18 -19.26
C ASP A 217 -29.88 -4.88 -19.16
N ALA A 218 -29.07 -5.82 -19.65
CA ALA A 218 -27.64 -5.68 -19.72
C ALA A 218 -27.30 -4.78 -20.91
N ASP A 219 -27.00 -3.50 -20.62
CA ASP A 219 -26.04 -2.73 -21.42
C ASP A 219 -24.87 -3.67 -21.79
N PRO A 220 -24.38 -3.71 -23.05
CA PRO A 220 -23.19 -4.47 -23.39
C PRO A 220 -21.95 -3.78 -22.78
N VAL A 221 -21.75 -3.99 -21.48
CA VAL A 221 -20.61 -3.48 -20.72
C VAL A 221 -19.35 -4.14 -21.27
N SER A 222 -18.55 -3.38 -22.02
CA SER A 222 -17.22 -3.79 -22.45
C SER A 222 -16.42 -4.27 -21.22
N VAL A 223 -15.75 -5.42 -21.33
CA VAL A 223 -15.06 -6.06 -20.20
C VAL A 223 -13.74 -5.32 -19.91
N THR A 224 -13.85 -4.11 -19.37
CA THR A 224 -12.69 -3.33 -18.92
C THR A 224 -11.94 -4.10 -17.85
N ALA A 225 -10.65 -4.32 -18.06
CA ALA A 225 -9.78 -4.99 -17.09
C ALA A 225 -9.81 -4.28 -15.72
N PRO A 226 -9.70 -5.03 -14.61
CA PRO A 226 -9.77 -4.48 -13.26
C PRO A 226 -8.70 -3.41 -13.02
N LYS A 227 -9.11 -2.29 -12.43
CA LYS A 227 -8.28 -1.11 -12.24
C LYS A 227 -7.49 -1.19 -10.95
N THR A 228 -8.15 -1.52 -9.85
CA THR A 228 -7.51 -1.80 -8.56
C THR A 228 -6.70 -3.09 -8.66
N LYS A 229 -5.47 -3.05 -8.15
CA LYS A 229 -4.46 -4.10 -8.33
C LYS A 229 -4.39 -5.04 -7.12
N ILE A 230 -3.96 -6.28 -7.34
CA ILE A 230 -3.80 -7.28 -6.28
C ILE A 230 -2.31 -7.51 -5.99
N VAL A 231 -1.92 -7.28 -4.74
CA VAL A 231 -0.61 -7.67 -4.19
C VAL A 231 -0.78 -8.98 -3.43
N CYS A 232 -0.02 -10.02 -3.80
CA CYS A 232 -0.06 -11.32 -3.12
C CYS A 232 1.28 -11.59 -2.45
N THR A 233 1.25 -11.89 -1.15
CA THR A 233 2.46 -12.35 -0.44
C THR A 233 2.73 -13.81 -0.78
N LEU A 234 3.94 -14.11 -1.22
CA LEU A 234 4.35 -15.49 -1.51
C LEU A 234 4.96 -16.16 -0.27
N GLY A 235 4.74 -17.47 -0.15
CA GLY A 235 5.22 -18.29 0.95
C GLY A 235 4.99 -19.78 0.71
N PRO A 236 5.08 -20.65 1.74
CA PRO A 236 4.98 -22.10 1.60
C PRO A 236 3.74 -22.62 0.85
N ALA A 237 2.59 -21.93 0.93
CA ALA A 237 1.37 -22.32 0.21
C ALA A 237 1.34 -21.87 -1.27
N SER A 238 2.34 -21.10 -1.73
CA SER A 238 2.34 -20.45 -3.04
C SER A 238 3.72 -20.27 -3.69
N ALA A 239 4.70 -21.10 -3.33
CA ALA A 239 6.09 -20.98 -3.84
C ALA A 239 6.40 -21.87 -5.05
N THR A 240 5.48 -22.73 -5.49
CA THR A 240 5.69 -23.62 -6.66
C THR A 240 5.33 -22.93 -7.97
N ARG A 241 5.83 -23.42 -9.11
CA ARG A 241 5.56 -22.84 -10.44
C ARG A 241 4.06 -22.83 -10.75
N GLU A 242 3.39 -23.94 -10.47
CA GLU A 242 1.97 -24.18 -10.70
C GLU A 242 1.13 -23.25 -9.82
N SER A 243 1.54 -23.07 -8.56
CA SER A 243 0.88 -22.18 -7.61
C SER A 243 1.02 -20.72 -8.04
N ILE A 244 2.23 -20.29 -8.44
CA ILE A 244 2.52 -18.92 -8.89
C ILE A 244 1.75 -18.60 -10.17
N GLY A 245 1.74 -19.52 -11.15
CA GLY A 245 0.93 -19.39 -12.37
C GLY A 245 -0.56 -19.26 -12.05
N ALA A 246 -1.08 -20.12 -11.18
CA ALA A 246 -2.47 -20.07 -10.75
C ALA A 246 -2.86 -18.76 -10.03
N LEU A 247 -1.95 -18.09 -9.33
CA LEU A 247 -2.20 -16.77 -8.75
C LEU A 247 -2.14 -15.64 -9.81
N ILE A 248 -1.23 -15.74 -10.78
CA ILE A 248 -1.11 -14.78 -11.90
C ILE A 248 -2.35 -14.84 -12.81
N GLU A 249 -2.85 -16.04 -13.11
CA GLU A 249 -4.14 -16.26 -13.79
C GLU A 249 -5.31 -15.64 -13.03
N ALA A 250 -5.34 -15.79 -11.70
CA ALA A 250 -6.44 -15.32 -10.85
C ALA A 250 -6.47 -13.80 -10.64
N GLY A 251 -5.38 -13.08 -10.91
CA GLY A 251 -5.31 -11.61 -10.85
C GLY A 251 -4.10 -10.99 -10.14
N LEU A 252 -3.10 -11.76 -9.70
CA LEU A 252 -1.88 -11.24 -9.06
C LEU A 252 -1.15 -10.25 -9.99
N ASN A 253 -0.95 -9.02 -9.52
CA ASN A 253 -0.16 -7.99 -10.24
C ASN A 253 1.19 -7.71 -9.57
N VAL A 254 1.30 -7.95 -8.26
CA VAL A 254 2.54 -7.76 -7.50
C VAL A 254 2.80 -8.95 -6.58
N ALA A 255 3.95 -9.60 -6.73
CA ALA A 255 4.45 -10.62 -5.83
C ALA A 255 5.22 -9.97 -4.67
N ARG A 256 4.68 -10.06 -3.44
CA ARG A 256 5.37 -9.60 -2.23
C ARG A 256 6.23 -10.71 -1.64
N ILE A 257 7.52 -10.42 -1.47
CA ILE A 257 8.51 -11.28 -0.82
C ILE A 257 8.82 -10.69 0.55
N ASN A 258 8.39 -11.36 1.62
CA ASN A 258 8.52 -10.86 2.99
C ASN A 258 9.84 -11.32 3.63
N PHE A 259 10.84 -10.43 3.68
CA PHE A 259 12.16 -10.75 4.22
C PHE A 259 12.19 -10.96 5.75
N SER A 260 11.05 -10.82 6.43
CA SER A 260 10.93 -11.27 7.83
C SER A 260 11.05 -12.78 8.03
N HIS A 261 10.94 -13.57 6.95
CA HIS A 261 10.96 -15.03 6.96
C HIS A 261 11.75 -15.55 5.74
N GLY A 262 12.19 -16.81 5.76
CA GLY A 262 12.94 -17.45 4.67
C GLY A 262 14.39 -16.97 4.53
N THR A 263 15.16 -17.63 3.67
CA THR A 263 16.53 -17.24 3.30
C THR A 263 16.58 -16.55 1.94
N HIS A 264 17.67 -15.80 1.67
CA HIS A 264 17.90 -15.19 0.35
C HIS A 264 17.91 -16.22 -0.79
N ASP A 265 18.42 -17.44 -0.56
CA ASP A 265 18.37 -18.53 -1.56
C ASP A 265 16.94 -18.94 -1.94
N GLN A 266 16.06 -19.08 -0.93
CA GLN A 266 14.64 -19.44 -1.14
C GLN A 266 13.90 -18.30 -1.86
N HIS A 267 14.19 -17.06 -1.50
CA HIS A 267 13.64 -15.89 -2.14
C HIS A 267 14.10 -15.77 -3.59
N ALA A 268 15.38 -16.03 -3.89
CA ALA A 268 15.92 -16.02 -5.25
C ALA A 268 15.25 -17.06 -6.16
N GLN A 269 15.02 -18.27 -5.65
CA GLN A 269 14.28 -19.33 -6.36
C GLN A 269 12.84 -18.87 -6.67
N THR A 270 12.15 -18.29 -5.68
CA THR A 270 10.78 -17.76 -5.87
C THR A 270 10.76 -16.60 -6.88
N ILE A 271 11.73 -15.69 -6.82
CA ILE A 271 11.89 -14.54 -7.73
C ILE A 271 12.11 -15.00 -9.18
N ALA A 272 12.93 -16.03 -9.40
CA ALA A 272 13.15 -16.62 -10.72
C ALA A 272 11.84 -17.22 -11.28
N ILE A 273 11.14 -18.05 -10.50
CA ILE A 273 9.88 -18.67 -10.91
C ILE A 273 8.82 -17.62 -11.25
N VAL A 274 8.67 -16.56 -10.43
CA VAL A 274 7.73 -15.45 -10.73
C VAL A 274 8.06 -14.78 -12.07
N ARG A 275 9.35 -14.56 -12.37
CA ARG A 275 9.76 -13.90 -13.63
C ARG A 275 9.55 -14.78 -14.85
N GLU A 276 9.91 -16.05 -14.77
CA GLU A 276 9.70 -17.02 -15.86
C GLU A 276 8.20 -17.17 -16.18
N VAL A 277 7.37 -17.44 -15.16
CA VAL A 277 5.93 -17.67 -15.36
C VAL A 277 5.19 -16.40 -15.80
N ALA A 278 5.61 -15.22 -15.34
CA ALA A 278 5.05 -13.95 -15.83
C ALA A 278 5.42 -13.68 -17.30
N GLU A 279 6.61 -14.08 -17.75
CA GLU A 279 7.03 -13.98 -19.15
C GLU A 279 6.33 -15.02 -20.04
N GLU A 280 6.18 -16.27 -19.57
CA GLU A 280 5.40 -17.34 -20.23
C GLU A 280 3.92 -16.96 -20.41
N LEU A 281 3.28 -16.35 -19.40
CA LEU A 281 1.88 -15.92 -19.44
C LEU A 281 1.68 -14.54 -20.10
N GLY A 282 2.77 -13.86 -20.50
CA GLY A 282 2.72 -12.51 -21.08
C GLY A 282 2.11 -11.46 -20.12
N LYS A 283 2.32 -11.58 -18.81
CA LYS A 283 1.71 -10.72 -17.79
C LYS A 283 2.70 -9.74 -17.15
N PRO A 284 2.28 -8.49 -16.88
CA PRO A 284 3.08 -7.56 -16.09
C PRO A 284 2.94 -7.91 -14.61
N VAL A 285 3.98 -8.52 -14.03
CA VAL A 285 4.08 -8.80 -12.59
C VAL A 285 5.28 -8.04 -12.02
N ALA A 286 5.06 -7.21 -11.00
CA ALA A 286 6.12 -6.59 -10.23
C ALA A 286 6.54 -7.47 -9.05
N ILE A 287 7.79 -7.36 -8.60
CA ILE A 287 8.23 -7.94 -7.33
C ILE A 287 8.48 -6.84 -6.30
N LEU A 288 7.92 -7.02 -5.11
CA LEU A 288 8.04 -6.14 -3.95
C LEU A 288 8.75 -6.88 -2.82
N GLY A 289 9.99 -6.48 -2.50
CA GLY A 289 10.63 -6.89 -1.26
C GLY A 289 10.05 -6.12 -0.08
N ASP A 290 9.86 -6.77 1.07
CA ASP A 290 9.38 -6.11 2.30
C ASP A 290 10.39 -6.32 3.43
N LEU A 291 11.03 -5.24 3.85
CA LEU A 291 12.09 -5.20 4.87
C LEU A 291 11.52 -5.45 6.27
N GLN A 292 12.29 -6.11 7.15
CA GLN A 292 11.81 -6.45 8.48
C GLN A 292 11.69 -5.24 9.41
N GLY A 293 12.65 -4.30 9.33
CA GLY A 293 12.74 -3.14 10.20
C GLY A 293 13.02 -3.50 11.68
N PRO A 294 13.06 -2.49 12.56
CA PRO A 294 13.39 -2.67 13.98
C PRO A 294 12.29 -3.40 14.79
N ARG A 295 12.40 -4.73 14.90
CA ARG A 295 11.53 -5.56 15.75
C ARG A 295 11.99 -5.57 17.22
N ILE A 296 11.32 -4.81 18.08
CA ILE A 296 11.39 -4.97 19.54
C ILE A 296 10.63 -6.24 19.95
N ARG A 297 11.24 -7.07 20.79
CA ARG A 297 10.67 -8.36 21.23
C ARG A 297 10.95 -8.67 22.69
N ILE A 298 10.11 -9.55 23.24
CA ILE A 298 10.43 -10.37 24.41
C ILE A 298 11.57 -11.31 24.03
N GLY A 299 12.59 -11.42 24.88
CA GLY A 299 13.73 -12.33 24.71
C GLY A 299 13.37 -13.81 24.91
N VAL A 300 14.35 -14.62 25.26
CA VAL A 300 14.17 -16.04 25.60
C VAL A 300 13.71 -16.18 27.05
N LEU A 301 12.43 -16.45 27.26
CA LEU A 301 11.92 -16.90 28.56
C LEU A 301 12.35 -18.34 28.83
N SER A 302 12.74 -18.63 30.08
CA SER A 302 13.05 -19.99 30.55
C SER A 302 11.84 -20.93 30.56
N GLN A 303 10.64 -20.36 30.75
CA GLN A 303 9.34 -21.00 30.61
C GLN A 303 8.28 -19.96 30.25
N THR A 304 7.14 -20.42 29.72
CA THR A 304 5.95 -19.57 29.52
C THR A 304 5.54 -18.89 30.83
N MET A 305 5.33 -17.58 30.82
CA MET A 305 4.93 -16.80 32.00
C MET A 305 3.45 -16.44 31.91
N GLN A 306 2.68 -16.67 32.98
CA GLN A 306 1.30 -16.18 33.06
C GLN A 306 1.27 -14.78 33.69
N LEU A 307 0.92 -13.77 32.90
CA LEU A 307 0.68 -12.42 33.41
C LEU A 307 -0.74 -12.30 33.98
N VAL A 308 -0.87 -11.63 35.12
CA VAL A 308 -2.13 -11.47 35.86
C VAL A 308 -2.39 -9.97 36.08
N PRO A 309 -3.58 -9.43 35.72
CA PRO A 309 -3.91 -8.02 35.91
C PRO A 309 -3.69 -7.52 37.35
N GLY A 310 -3.24 -6.27 37.48
CA GLY A 310 -2.95 -5.63 38.77
C GLY A 310 -1.70 -6.16 39.48
N ARG A 311 -0.87 -6.99 38.83
CA ARG A 311 0.46 -7.36 39.33
C ARG A 311 1.54 -6.46 38.73
N GLU A 312 2.58 -6.22 39.50
CA GLU A 312 3.80 -5.60 38.97
C GLU A 312 4.69 -6.64 38.30
N VAL A 313 5.35 -6.23 37.22
CA VAL A 313 6.43 -6.95 36.52
C VAL A 313 7.56 -5.98 36.16
N ILE A 314 8.75 -6.52 35.89
CA ILE A 314 9.90 -5.72 35.48
C ILE A 314 10.37 -6.19 34.11
N LEU A 315 10.60 -5.24 33.19
CA LEU A 315 11.25 -5.48 31.91
C LEU A 315 12.73 -5.09 32.02
N ALA A 316 13.62 -5.95 31.57
CA ALA A 316 15.07 -5.75 31.58
C ALA A 316 15.67 -6.14 30.22
N HIS A 317 16.85 -5.62 29.87
CA HIS A 317 17.51 -6.07 28.63
C HIS A 317 18.01 -7.51 28.79
N GLU A 318 17.86 -8.33 27.75
CA GLU A 318 18.38 -9.70 27.67
C GLU A 318 19.92 -9.72 27.86
N GLY A 319 20.40 -10.51 28.82
CA GLY A 319 21.77 -10.50 29.33
C GLY A 319 22.00 -9.58 30.54
N GLU A 320 20.97 -8.85 30.98
CA GLU A 320 21.00 -7.93 32.13
C GLU A 320 19.76 -8.10 33.07
N GLU A 321 18.97 -9.16 32.88
CA GLU A 321 17.78 -9.45 33.68
C GLU A 321 18.07 -10.14 35.03
N GLU A 322 17.28 -9.82 36.06
CA GLU A 322 17.29 -10.54 37.34
C GLU A 322 16.26 -11.70 37.38
N PRO A 323 16.40 -12.68 38.29
CA PRO A 323 15.44 -13.77 38.42
C PRO A 323 14.00 -13.30 38.71
N GLY A 324 13.14 -13.37 37.68
CA GLY A 324 11.75 -12.91 37.72
C GLY A 324 11.44 -11.72 36.79
N ASP A 325 12.46 -11.06 36.26
CA ASP A 325 12.32 -10.06 35.20
C ASP A 325 11.93 -10.71 33.87
N ILE A 326 11.35 -9.90 32.98
CA ILE A 326 11.02 -10.25 31.60
C ILE A 326 12.12 -9.68 30.69
N PRO A 327 12.97 -10.51 30.04
CA PRO A 327 13.99 -10.05 29.12
C PRO A 327 13.38 -9.42 27.86
N VAL A 328 13.98 -8.34 27.38
CA VAL A 328 13.65 -7.68 26.10
C VAL A 328 14.89 -7.51 25.22
N THR A 329 14.70 -7.65 23.91
CA THR A 329 15.78 -7.54 22.92
C THR A 329 16.29 -6.11 22.71
N TYR A 330 15.61 -5.09 23.28
CA TYR A 330 15.86 -3.69 22.98
C TYR A 330 16.53 -2.93 24.14
N THR A 331 17.82 -2.65 23.97
CA THR A 331 18.68 -1.95 24.96
C THR A 331 18.17 -0.58 25.40
N GLN A 332 17.45 0.16 24.54
CA GLN A 332 17.02 1.53 24.83
C GLN A 332 15.60 1.62 25.40
N LEU A 333 14.93 0.50 25.73
CA LEU A 333 13.55 0.52 26.22
C LEU A 333 13.40 1.48 27.42
N SER A 334 14.30 1.41 28.40
CA SER A 334 14.32 2.27 29.59
C SER A 334 14.70 3.73 29.34
N HIS A 335 15.29 4.06 28.18
CA HIS A 335 15.52 5.44 27.76
C HIS A 335 14.28 6.04 27.10
N ASP A 336 13.57 5.25 26.28
CA ASP A 336 12.46 5.74 25.46
C ASP A 336 11.12 5.79 26.20
N VAL A 337 10.90 4.91 27.18
CA VAL A 337 9.64 4.88 27.96
C VAL A 337 9.67 5.81 29.18
N SER A 338 8.50 6.25 29.61
CA SER A 338 8.31 7.09 30.81
C SER A 338 7.08 6.64 31.61
N ALA A 339 7.00 7.06 32.87
CA ALA A 339 5.90 6.68 33.76
C ALA A 339 4.53 7.12 33.21
N GLY A 340 3.55 6.23 33.25
CA GLY A 340 2.25 6.37 32.58
C GLY A 340 2.24 5.90 31.12
N GLY A 341 3.40 5.64 30.52
CA GLY A 341 3.51 5.06 29.18
C GLY A 341 2.93 3.65 29.09
N ARG A 342 2.50 3.25 27.88
CA ARG A 342 1.95 1.91 27.59
C ARG A 342 2.97 1.07 26.83
N ILE A 343 3.05 -0.20 27.19
CA ILE A 343 3.83 -1.22 26.48
C ILE A 343 2.87 -2.33 26.12
N LEU A 344 2.64 -2.52 24.83
CA LEU A 344 1.78 -3.57 24.29
C LEU A 344 2.63 -4.75 23.85
N ILE A 345 2.20 -5.97 24.16
CA ILE A 345 2.93 -7.20 23.85
C ILE A 345 1.98 -8.16 23.12
N ASN A 346 2.52 -8.90 22.14
CA ASN A 346 1.75 -9.87 21.35
C ASN A 346 0.54 -9.20 20.69
N ASP A 347 0.82 -8.20 19.85
CA ASP A 347 -0.15 -7.50 19.00
C ASP A 347 -1.31 -6.85 19.78
N GLY A 348 -1.01 -6.38 20.99
CA GLY A 348 -1.96 -5.71 21.89
C GLY A 348 -2.75 -6.64 22.83
N LEU A 349 -2.58 -7.96 22.73
CA LEU A 349 -3.27 -8.93 23.59
C LEU A 349 -2.83 -8.89 25.06
N ILE A 350 -1.67 -8.29 25.35
CA ILE A 350 -1.16 -7.98 26.69
C ILE A 350 -0.83 -6.48 26.73
N GLU A 351 -1.31 -5.78 27.75
CA GLU A 351 -0.97 -4.37 28.02
C GLU A 351 -0.29 -4.23 29.38
N LEU A 352 0.87 -3.57 29.39
CA LEU A 352 1.57 -3.14 30.59
C LEU A 352 1.58 -1.60 30.65
N ARG A 353 1.42 -1.03 31.84
CA ARG A 353 1.58 0.40 32.12
C ARG A 353 2.87 0.63 32.88
N VAL A 354 3.75 1.49 32.38
CA VAL A 354 5.01 1.83 33.05
C VAL A 354 4.72 2.59 34.34
N LEU A 355 5.14 2.04 35.47
CA LEU A 355 5.09 2.69 36.77
C LEU A 355 6.35 3.54 37.00
N GLN A 356 7.52 2.97 36.71
CA GLN A 356 8.81 3.60 37.00
C GLN A 356 9.94 3.05 36.12
N VAL A 357 10.82 3.92 35.65
CA VAL A 357 12.14 3.54 35.11
C VAL A 357 13.17 3.52 36.25
N MET A 358 13.91 2.42 36.37
CA MET A 358 14.85 2.11 37.45
C MET A 358 16.22 1.80 36.84
N GLY A 359 16.93 2.85 36.43
CA GLY A 359 18.16 2.70 35.65
C GLY A 359 17.85 2.09 34.29
N LYS A 360 18.32 0.86 34.05
CA LYS A 360 18.02 0.11 32.82
C LYS A 360 16.73 -0.73 32.88
N ARG A 361 16.20 -0.99 34.07
CA ARG A 361 15.00 -1.83 34.29
C ARG A 361 13.73 -0.96 34.27
N VAL A 362 12.62 -1.50 33.78
CA VAL A 362 11.34 -0.78 33.67
C VAL A 362 10.26 -1.54 34.44
N ARG A 363 9.82 -0.99 35.57
CA ARG A 363 8.77 -1.55 36.44
C ARG A 363 7.40 -1.13 35.93
N CYS A 364 6.52 -2.11 35.70
CA CYS A 364 5.22 -1.93 35.05
C CYS A 364 4.10 -2.65 35.81
N GLU A 365 2.89 -2.10 35.75
CA GLU A 365 1.64 -2.76 36.13
C GLU A 365 1.08 -3.55 34.93
N VAL A 366 0.66 -4.79 35.13
CA VAL A 366 -0.12 -5.54 34.13
C VAL A 366 -1.55 -4.98 34.09
N VAL A 367 -1.93 -4.33 33.00
CA VAL A 367 -3.30 -3.84 32.76
C VAL A 367 -4.15 -4.97 32.19
N PHE A 368 -3.68 -5.58 31.10
CA PHE A 368 -4.27 -6.78 30.51
C PHE A 368 -3.23 -7.91 30.52
N GLY A 369 -3.55 -8.97 31.25
CA GLY A 369 -2.69 -10.16 31.41
C GLY A 369 -3.02 -11.26 30.40
N GLY A 370 -2.14 -12.25 30.32
CA GLY A 370 -2.23 -13.32 29.33
C GLY A 370 -1.02 -14.25 29.38
N GLU A 371 -1.02 -15.23 28.49
CA GLU A 371 0.08 -16.19 28.34
C GLU A 371 1.26 -15.53 27.57
N LEU A 372 2.33 -15.19 28.29
CA LEU A 372 3.53 -14.58 27.73
C LEU A 372 4.53 -15.65 27.28
N LYS A 373 4.94 -15.57 26.02
CA LYS A 373 5.91 -16.47 25.37
C LYS A 373 7.11 -15.69 24.82
N SER A 374 8.24 -16.38 24.69
CA SER A 374 9.47 -15.86 24.07
C SER A 374 9.23 -15.33 22.65
N ASN A 375 10.06 -14.40 22.19
CA ASN A 375 10.02 -13.82 20.83
C ASN A 375 8.73 -13.06 20.43
N LYS A 376 7.79 -12.83 21.34
CA LYS A 376 6.60 -12.01 21.07
C LYS A 376 6.97 -10.55 20.82
N GLY A 377 6.28 -9.92 19.86
CA GLY A 377 6.49 -8.51 19.50
C GLY A 377 6.10 -7.57 20.64
N ILE A 378 6.78 -6.42 20.71
CA ILE A 378 6.48 -5.33 21.63
C ILE A 378 6.24 -4.04 20.84
N ASN A 379 5.13 -3.37 21.15
CA ASN A 379 4.71 -2.10 20.58
C ASN A 379 4.68 -1.02 21.68
N LEU A 380 4.95 0.22 21.30
CA LEU A 380 5.17 1.34 22.25
C LEU A 380 4.35 2.57 21.79
N PRO A 381 3.02 2.55 21.95
CA PRO A 381 2.13 3.55 21.34
C PRO A 381 2.39 4.97 21.84
N GLY A 382 2.57 5.92 20.91
CA GLY A 382 2.89 7.31 21.22
C GLY A 382 4.34 7.57 21.65
N ILE A 383 5.22 6.57 21.56
CA ILE A 383 6.63 6.69 21.95
C ILE A 383 7.52 6.72 20.71
N ALA A 384 8.36 7.77 20.62
CA ALA A 384 9.32 7.94 19.53
C ALA A 384 10.55 7.03 19.72
N VAL A 385 10.36 5.73 19.46
CA VAL A 385 11.40 4.69 19.56
C VAL A 385 12.71 5.12 18.89
N SER A 386 13.82 5.06 19.62
CA SER A 386 15.16 5.51 19.20
C SER A 386 15.87 4.59 18.19
N ALA A 387 15.26 3.45 17.85
CA ALA A 387 15.83 2.48 16.93
C ALA A 387 16.00 3.03 15.50
N PRO A 388 17.05 2.65 14.76
CA PRO A 388 17.16 2.97 13.34
C PRO A 388 16.04 2.28 12.55
N SER A 389 15.52 2.94 11.51
CA SER A 389 14.50 2.36 10.61
C SER A 389 15.03 1.21 9.75
N ILE A 390 16.35 1.18 9.53
CA ILE A 390 17.05 0.16 8.74
C ILE A 390 18.03 -0.55 9.68
N THR A 391 17.76 -1.83 9.97
CA THR A 391 18.65 -2.70 10.76
C THR A 391 19.79 -3.25 9.91
N GLU A 392 20.78 -3.90 10.54
CA GLU A 392 21.85 -4.57 9.80
C GLU A 392 21.34 -5.73 8.94
N LYS A 393 20.27 -6.43 9.37
CA LYS A 393 19.59 -7.41 8.53
C LYS A 393 18.97 -6.74 7.32
N ASP A 394 18.28 -5.61 7.50
CA ASP A 394 17.67 -4.87 6.40
C ASP A 394 18.74 -4.39 5.39
N ARG A 395 19.97 -4.09 5.82
CA ARG A 395 21.08 -3.78 4.88
C ARG A 395 21.44 -4.96 3.99
N ALA A 396 21.49 -6.18 4.54
CA ALA A 396 21.71 -7.39 3.76
C ALA A 396 20.53 -7.67 2.81
N ASP A 397 19.29 -7.50 3.28
CA ASP A 397 18.08 -7.63 2.46
C ASP A 397 18.01 -6.58 1.33
N VAL A 398 18.47 -5.34 1.58
CA VAL A 398 18.60 -4.28 0.57
C VAL A 398 19.60 -4.67 -0.51
N SER A 399 20.81 -5.13 -0.14
CA SER A 399 21.81 -5.59 -1.11
C SER A 399 21.26 -6.72 -1.98
N PHE A 400 20.62 -7.72 -1.36
CA PHE A 400 19.94 -8.81 -2.07
C PHE A 400 18.84 -8.29 -3.03
N ALA A 401 17.98 -7.36 -2.59
CA ALA A 401 16.95 -6.78 -3.44
C ALA A 401 17.52 -6.01 -4.65
N VAL A 402 18.69 -5.38 -4.50
CA VAL A 402 19.40 -4.69 -5.58
C VAL A 402 20.04 -5.70 -6.55
N GLU A 403 20.68 -6.75 -6.04
CA GLU A 403 21.25 -7.83 -6.85
C GLU A 403 20.18 -8.58 -7.67
N GLN A 404 18.99 -8.76 -7.12
CA GLN A 404 17.83 -9.35 -7.82
C GLN A 404 17.12 -8.36 -8.76
N ASP A 405 17.54 -7.09 -8.87
CA ASP A 405 16.88 -6.03 -9.65
C ASP A 405 15.37 -5.91 -9.35
N LEU A 406 14.97 -5.86 -8.08
CA LEU A 406 13.53 -5.77 -7.73
C LEU A 406 12.90 -4.44 -8.20
N GLU A 407 11.60 -4.49 -8.50
CA GLU A 407 10.82 -3.32 -8.91
C GLU A 407 10.54 -2.38 -7.74
N TYR A 408 10.14 -2.95 -6.59
CA TYR A 408 9.74 -2.25 -5.37
C TYR A 408 10.47 -2.80 -4.14
N LEU A 409 10.75 -1.92 -3.18
CA LEU A 409 11.23 -2.27 -1.84
C LEU A 409 10.48 -1.46 -0.78
N ALA A 410 9.83 -2.17 0.15
CA ALA A 410 9.03 -1.58 1.20
C ALA A 410 9.83 -1.45 2.50
N LEU A 411 9.77 -0.27 3.13
CA LEU A 411 10.42 0.03 4.40
C LEU A 411 9.39 0.00 5.53
N SER A 412 9.63 -0.87 6.52
CA SER A 412 8.85 -0.95 7.77
C SER A 412 9.19 0.19 8.73
N PHE A 413 8.26 0.50 9.64
CA PHE A 413 8.36 1.45 10.74
C PHE A 413 8.83 2.87 10.34
N VAL A 414 8.40 3.35 9.17
CA VAL A 414 8.71 4.71 8.69
C VAL A 414 8.03 5.75 9.57
N ARG A 415 8.80 6.68 10.13
CA ARG A 415 8.27 7.76 11.00
C ARG A 415 8.33 9.14 10.36
N ARG A 416 9.18 9.34 9.34
CA ARG A 416 9.57 10.64 8.76
C ARG A 416 10.27 10.46 7.40
N ALA A 417 10.45 11.54 6.65
CA ALA A 417 11.07 11.52 5.33
C ALA A 417 12.55 11.07 5.35
N GLU A 418 13.30 11.38 6.41
CA GLU A 418 14.71 11.03 6.58
C GLU A 418 14.95 9.52 6.63
N ASP A 419 13.96 8.76 7.13
CA ASP A 419 14.02 7.29 7.18
C ASP A 419 13.99 6.71 5.75
N LEU A 420 13.28 7.36 4.81
CA LEU A 420 13.20 7.00 3.39
C LEU A 420 14.43 7.50 2.60
N TRP A 421 14.96 8.69 2.92
CA TRP A 421 16.18 9.20 2.29
C TRP A 421 17.41 8.34 2.62
N GLN A 422 17.47 7.77 3.82
CA GLN A 422 18.49 6.78 4.18
C GLN A 422 18.40 5.53 3.30
N LEU A 423 17.21 4.99 3.06
CA LEU A 423 17.04 3.85 2.15
C LEU A 423 17.35 4.23 0.69
N ARG A 424 16.97 5.43 0.25
CA ARG A 424 17.29 5.95 -1.10
C ARG A 424 18.80 6.00 -1.35
N GLY A 425 19.60 6.28 -0.32
CA GLY A 425 21.07 6.24 -0.41
C GLY A 425 21.68 4.84 -0.58
N LEU A 426 20.88 3.77 -0.48
CA LEU A 426 21.31 2.37 -0.57
C LEU A 426 20.77 1.63 -1.80
N VAL A 427 19.81 2.20 -2.53
CA VAL A 427 19.15 1.57 -3.71
C VAL A 427 19.35 2.40 -4.97
N PRO A 428 19.38 1.78 -6.18
CA PRO A 428 19.44 2.54 -7.41
C PRO A 428 18.17 3.36 -7.62
N ASN A 429 18.29 4.52 -8.29
CA ASN A 429 17.18 5.43 -8.60
C ASN A 429 16.03 4.80 -9.43
N ASN A 430 16.23 3.61 -10.00
CA ASN A 430 15.20 2.87 -10.74
C ASN A 430 14.42 1.85 -9.88
N MET A 431 14.74 1.70 -8.59
CA MET A 431 13.98 0.89 -7.63
C MET A 431 13.03 1.80 -6.84
N MET A 432 11.77 1.40 -6.76
CA MET A 432 10.72 2.22 -6.15
C MET A 432 10.60 1.92 -4.64
N ILE A 433 10.58 2.96 -3.81
CA ILE A 433 10.46 2.81 -2.35
C ILE A 433 9.00 2.93 -1.92
N VAL A 434 8.52 1.93 -1.19
CA VAL A 434 7.19 1.92 -0.56
C VAL A 434 7.33 2.24 0.94
N ALA A 435 6.67 3.30 1.43
CA ALA A 435 6.68 3.61 2.86
C ALA A 435 5.52 2.90 3.57
N LYS A 436 5.81 2.07 4.58
CA LYS A 436 4.78 1.38 5.37
C LYS A 436 4.39 2.23 6.58
N ILE A 437 3.12 2.63 6.62
CA ILE A 437 2.56 3.50 7.65
C ILE A 437 2.05 2.62 8.80
N GLU A 438 2.97 2.29 9.70
CA GLU A 438 2.79 1.35 10.82
C GLU A 438 2.79 2.05 12.19
N LYS A 439 3.05 3.37 12.25
CA LYS A 439 3.24 4.15 13.49
C LYS A 439 2.35 5.38 13.54
N ASP A 440 1.83 5.70 14.71
CA ASP A 440 0.99 6.89 14.95
C ASP A 440 1.77 8.20 14.69
N VAL A 441 3.05 8.27 15.08
CA VAL A 441 3.95 9.38 14.79
C VAL A 441 4.07 9.66 13.28
N ALA A 442 3.98 8.63 12.44
CA ALA A 442 4.04 8.78 10.98
C ALA A 442 2.86 9.59 10.42
N LEU A 443 1.68 9.55 11.08
CA LEU A 443 0.51 10.32 10.66
C LEU A 443 0.73 11.83 10.81
N ASN A 444 1.52 12.26 11.81
CA ASN A 444 1.87 13.67 11.99
C ASN A 444 2.82 14.18 10.90
N ASN A 445 3.59 13.27 10.28
CA ASN A 445 4.59 13.58 9.25
C ASN A 445 4.15 13.15 7.83
N ILE A 446 2.90 12.70 7.66
CA ILE A 446 2.47 11.90 6.51
C ILE A 446 2.71 12.58 5.16
N GLU A 447 2.54 13.90 5.06
CA GLU A 447 2.76 14.66 3.83
C GLU A 447 4.24 14.70 3.38
N THR A 448 5.17 14.74 4.33
CA THR A 448 6.61 14.65 4.03
C THR A 448 7.04 13.22 3.67
N ILE A 449 6.39 12.22 4.28
CA ILE A 449 6.60 10.80 3.96
C ILE A 449 6.08 10.49 2.54
N VAL A 450 4.86 10.91 2.21
CA VAL A 450 4.26 10.75 0.87
C VAL A 450 5.10 11.47 -0.20
N SER A 451 5.59 12.68 0.10
CA SER A 451 6.54 13.40 -0.76
C SER A 451 7.82 12.59 -1.04
N ALA A 452 8.42 11.95 -0.03
CA ALA A 452 9.69 11.23 -0.12
C ALA A 452 9.58 9.77 -0.62
N SER A 453 8.38 9.19 -0.61
CA SER A 453 8.08 7.83 -1.10
C SER A 453 7.77 7.79 -2.60
N ASP A 454 7.88 6.61 -3.24
CA ASP A 454 7.29 6.42 -4.58
C ASP A 454 5.85 5.89 -4.49
N ALA A 455 5.56 5.10 -3.46
CA ALA A 455 4.24 4.57 -3.11
C ALA A 455 4.10 4.42 -1.59
N ILE A 456 2.86 4.24 -1.12
CA ILE A 456 2.53 4.07 0.30
C ILE A 456 1.87 2.70 0.56
N MET A 457 2.11 2.12 1.72
CA MET A 457 1.37 0.96 2.23
C MET A 457 0.71 1.31 3.57
N VAL A 458 -0.61 1.22 3.63
CA VAL A 458 -1.39 1.34 4.88
C VAL A 458 -1.42 -0.03 5.55
N ALA A 459 -0.50 -0.27 6.48
CA ALA A 459 -0.33 -1.54 7.19
C ALA A 459 -1.24 -1.57 8.44
N ARG A 460 -2.49 -2.00 8.24
CA ARG A 460 -3.59 -1.78 9.19
C ARG A 460 -3.48 -2.57 10.49
N GLY A 461 -2.92 -3.78 10.45
CA GLY A 461 -2.64 -4.58 11.64
C GLY A 461 -1.68 -3.86 12.59
N ASP A 462 -0.45 -3.57 12.12
CA ASP A 462 0.57 -2.87 12.91
C ASP A 462 0.10 -1.49 13.39
N LEU A 463 -0.52 -0.70 12.48
CA LEU A 463 -1.08 0.62 12.81
C LEU A 463 -2.24 0.54 13.83
N GLY A 464 -2.99 -0.56 13.84
CA GLY A 464 -4.06 -0.86 14.79
C GLY A 464 -3.60 -1.34 16.17
N VAL A 465 -2.30 -1.64 16.35
CA VAL A 465 -1.70 -1.80 17.67
C VAL A 465 -1.28 -0.45 18.26
N GLU A 466 -0.88 0.51 17.42
CA GLU A 466 -0.45 1.85 17.86
C GLU A 466 -1.63 2.82 18.06
N LEU A 467 -2.71 2.66 17.30
CA LEU A 467 -3.93 3.48 17.38
C LEU A 467 -5.09 2.71 18.03
N PRO A 468 -6.02 3.41 18.71
CA PRO A 468 -7.35 2.88 18.97
C PRO A 468 -8.02 2.38 17.68
N PHE A 469 -8.61 1.18 17.71
CA PHE A 469 -9.12 0.49 16.51
C PHE A 469 -10.18 1.31 15.75
N GLU A 470 -10.99 2.11 16.45
CA GLU A 470 -11.99 3.00 15.88
C GLU A 470 -11.40 4.18 15.09
N ARG A 471 -10.10 4.47 15.26
CA ARG A 471 -9.37 5.51 14.51
C ARG A 471 -8.67 4.97 13.25
N VAL A 472 -8.42 3.67 13.13
CA VAL A 472 -7.72 3.08 11.98
C VAL A 472 -8.45 3.33 10.65
N PRO A 473 -9.79 3.19 10.54
CA PRO A 473 -10.51 3.49 9.30
C PRO A 473 -10.43 4.97 8.90
N VAL A 474 -10.31 5.88 9.87
CA VAL A 474 -10.15 7.33 9.61
C VAL A 474 -8.74 7.61 9.09
N ALA A 475 -7.72 6.99 9.69
CA ALA A 475 -6.33 7.10 9.23
C ALA A 475 -6.16 6.54 7.80
N GLN A 476 -6.72 5.36 7.50
CA GLN A 476 -6.76 4.79 6.15
C GLN A 476 -7.28 5.80 5.13
N LYS A 477 -8.48 6.37 5.38
CA LYS A 477 -9.13 7.34 4.49
C LYS A 477 -8.31 8.61 4.28
N GLN A 478 -7.68 9.12 5.35
CA GLN A 478 -6.81 10.29 5.28
C GLN A 478 -5.54 10.04 4.46
N ILE A 479 -4.88 8.89 4.64
CA ILE A 479 -3.69 8.50 3.89
C ILE A 479 -4.03 8.33 2.40
N ILE A 480 -5.04 7.50 2.08
CA ILE A 480 -5.42 7.22 0.68
C ILE A 480 -5.82 8.52 -0.05
N ALA A 481 -6.61 9.40 0.59
CA ALA A 481 -7.00 10.68 -0.01
C ALA A 481 -5.81 11.63 -0.25
N LEU A 482 -4.78 11.59 0.60
CA LEU A 482 -3.54 12.36 0.42
C LEU A 482 -2.68 11.78 -0.71
N CYS A 483 -2.48 10.46 -0.75
CA CYS A 483 -1.78 9.75 -1.81
C CYS A 483 -2.40 10.03 -3.19
N ASN A 484 -3.74 9.93 -3.28
CA ASN A 484 -4.51 10.21 -4.49
C ASN A 484 -4.38 11.68 -4.96
N ARG A 485 -4.29 12.64 -4.01
CA ARG A 485 -4.05 14.05 -4.31
C ARG A 485 -2.62 14.34 -4.78
N MET A 486 -1.65 13.54 -4.35
CA MET A 486 -0.21 13.70 -4.66
C MET A 486 0.29 12.76 -5.76
N GLY A 487 -0.60 12.03 -6.44
CA GLY A 487 -0.24 11.08 -7.50
C GLY A 487 0.65 9.92 -7.06
N ARG A 488 0.66 9.58 -5.76
CA ARG A 488 1.41 8.45 -5.20
C ARG A 488 0.51 7.21 -5.15
N PRO A 489 0.90 6.07 -5.76
CA PRO A 489 0.15 4.83 -5.60
C PRO A 489 0.07 4.39 -4.14
N VAL A 490 -1.08 3.85 -3.73
CA VAL A 490 -1.30 3.37 -2.36
C VAL A 490 -1.83 1.94 -2.30
N ILE A 491 -1.24 1.15 -1.41
CA ILE A 491 -1.62 -0.24 -1.09
C ILE A 491 -2.37 -0.23 0.24
N THR A 492 -3.60 -0.75 0.26
CA THR A 492 -4.29 -1.09 1.52
C THR A 492 -3.90 -2.51 1.90
N ALA A 493 -3.36 -2.70 3.11
CA ALA A 493 -2.68 -3.92 3.50
C ALA A 493 -3.13 -4.50 4.84
N THR A 494 -2.96 -5.83 4.96
CA THR A 494 -3.31 -6.69 6.10
C THR A 494 -4.80 -6.75 6.43
N GLN A 495 -5.23 -7.91 6.97
CA GLN A 495 -6.60 -8.19 7.40
C GLN A 495 -7.66 -7.94 6.32
N MET A 496 -7.33 -8.23 5.04
CA MET A 496 -8.25 -7.98 3.93
C MET A 496 -9.27 -9.12 3.78
N LEU A 497 -8.81 -10.38 3.76
CA LEU A 497 -9.65 -11.59 3.68
C LEU A 497 -9.13 -12.68 4.65
N GLU A 498 -8.75 -12.29 5.87
CA GLU A 498 -8.05 -13.12 6.87
C GLU A 498 -8.72 -14.48 7.17
N SER A 499 -10.07 -14.56 7.13
CA SER A 499 -10.80 -15.82 7.29
C SER A 499 -10.44 -16.85 6.22
N MET A 500 -9.96 -16.41 5.05
CA MET A 500 -9.59 -17.27 3.92
C MET A 500 -8.26 -18.01 4.09
N ILE A 501 -7.52 -17.75 5.16
CA ILE A 501 -6.43 -18.63 5.61
C ILE A 501 -6.96 -20.04 5.89
N THR A 502 -8.19 -20.15 6.43
CA THR A 502 -8.80 -21.41 6.90
C THR A 502 -10.17 -21.74 6.28
N HIS A 503 -10.80 -20.82 5.55
CA HIS A 503 -12.13 -21.01 4.96
C HIS A 503 -12.14 -20.72 3.44
N PRO A 504 -12.91 -21.47 2.62
CA PRO A 504 -12.92 -21.29 1.16
C PRO A 504 -13.71 -20.04 0.69
N ARG A 505 -14.17 -19.19 1.61
CA ARG A 505 -14.94 -17.95 1.35
C ARG A 505 -14.65 -16.92 2.45
N PRO A 506 -14.68 -15.61 2.14
CA PRO A 506 -14.54 -14.56 3.15
C PRO A 506 -15.86 -14.30 3.87
N THR A 507 -15.80 -13.62 5.01
CA THR A 507 -16.99 -13.09 5.68
C THR A 507 -17.57 -11.88 4.94
N ARG A 508 -18.81 -11.51 5.31
CA ARG A 508 -19.45 -10.27 4.83
C ARG A 508 -18.78 -9.00 5.35
N ALA A 509 -18.05 -9.07 6.46
CA ALA A 509 -17.32 -7.93 7.01
C ALA A 509 -16.09 -7.62 6.15
N GLU A 510 -15.25 -8.63 5.88
CA GLU A 510 -14.07 -8.53 5.02
C GLU A 510 -14.42 -8.10 3.60
N ALA A 511 -15.47 -8.69 3.00
CA ALA A 511 -15.93 -8.26 1.68
C ALA A 511 -16.39 -6.79 1.66
N SER A 512 -16.97 -6.29 2.76
CA SER A 512 -17.32 -4.88 2.91
C SER A 512 -16.10 -3.99 3.16
N ASP A 513 -15.08 -4.48 3.85
CA ASP A 513 -13.85 -3.75 4.13
C ASP A 513 -12.99 -3.58 2.86
N VAL A 514 -12.79 -4.66 2.09
CA VAL A 514 -12.20 -4.60 0.74
C VAL A 514 -12.95 -3.60 -0.15
N ALA A 515 -14.29 -3.66 -0.17
CA ALA A 515 -15.10 -2.71 -0.92
C ALA A 515 -14.89 -1.25 -0.45
N ASN A 516 -14.77 -1.01 0.86
CA ASN A 516 -14.47 0.32 1.40
C ASN A 516 -13.08 0.81 1.00
N ALA A 517 -12.05 -0.05 0.97
CA ALA A 517 -10.72 0.33 0.51
C ALA A 517 -10.69 0.73 -0.98
N ILE A 518 -11.47 0.04 -1.82
CA ILE A 518 -11.68 0.41 -3.23
C ILE A 518 -12.44 1.74 -3.34
N LEU A 519 -13.51 1.93 -2.55
CA LEU A 519 -14.30 3.18 -2.52
C LEU A 519 -13.51 4.39 -1.99
N ASP A 520 -12.54 4.18 -1.11
CA ASP A 520 -11.58 5.21 -0.69
C ASP A 520 -10.60 5.61 -1.82
N GLY A 521 -10.49 4.77 -2.86
CA GLY A 521 -9.68 4.97 -4.04
C GLY A 521 -8.26 4.43 -3.93
N THR A 522 -8.05 3.30 -3.23
CA THR A 522 -6.74 2.62 -3.17
C THR A 522 -6.27 2.18 -4.57
N ASP A 523 -4.96 2.21 -4.84
CA ASP A 523 -4.44 1.65 -6.10
C ASP A 523 -4.42 0.13 -6.07
N ALA A 524 -4.08 -0.43 -4.91
CA ALA A 524 -3.99 -1.87 -4.71
C ALA A 524 -4.49 -2.33 -3.33
N VAL A 525 -4.80 -3.62 -3.26
CA VAL A 525 -5.20 -4.37 -2.04
C VAL A 525 -4.26 -5.56 -1.86
N MET A 526 -3.86 -5.86 -0.62
CA MET A 526 -2.81 -6.86 -0.34
C MET A 526 -3.26 -8.06 0.49
N LEU A 527 -3.12 -9.25 -0.10
CA LEU A 527 -3.23 -10.54 0.56
C LEU A 527 -1.90 -10.90 1.24
N SER A 528 -2.00 -11.37 2.48
CA SER A 528 -0.88 -11.57 3.40
C SER A 528 -0.68 -13.06 3.72
N ALA A 529 -1.21 -13.54 4.85
CA ALA A 529 -1.15 -14.97 5.18
C ALA A 529 -2.09 -15.79 4.28
N GLU A 530 -3.16 -15.17 3.76
CA GLU A 530 -4.16 -15.76 2.88
C GLU A 530 -3.53 -16.48 1.67
N THR A 531 -2.51 -15.86 1.04
CA THR A 531 -1.77 -16.45 -0.09
C THR A 531 -0.48 -17.14 0.35
N ALA A 532 0.22 -16.62 1.36
CA ALA A 532 1.53 -17.14 1.74
C ALA A 532 1.48 -18.48 2.49
N ALA A 533 0.45 -18.72 3.30
CA ALA A 533 0.34 -19.89 4.17
C ALA A 533 -1.09 -20.44 4.34
N GLY A 534 -2.10 -19.80 3.73
CA GLY A 534 -3.49 -20.23 3.79
C GLY A 534 -3.77 -21.51 3.01
N ALA A 535 -4.86 -22.19 3.37
CA ALA A 535 -5.33 -23.40 2.69
C ALA A 535 -5.97 -23.13 1.30
N TYR A 536 -6.30 -21.87 1.00
CA TYR A 536 -7.09 -21.48 -0.17
C TYR A 536 -6.49 -20.30 -0.98
N PRO A 537 -5.19 -20.31 -1.32
CA PRO A 537 -4.49 -19.13 -1.84
C PRO A 537 -5.07 -18.62 -3.18
N ARG A 538 -5.40 -19.52 -4.12
CA ARG A 538 -6.05 -19.15 -5.39
C ARG A 538 -7.44 -18.57 -5.17
N LEU A 539 -8.27 -19.20 -4.33
CA LEU A 539 -9.63 -18.73 -4.03
C LEU A 539 -9.63 -17.36 -3.34
N ALA A 540 -8.60 -17.02 -2.54
CA ALA A 540 -8.46 -15.70 -1.94
C ALA A 540 -8.22 -14.62 -3.01
N VAL A 541 -7.40 -14.88 -4.01
CA VAL A 541 -7.22 -13.97 -5.17
C VAL A 541 -8.50 -13.89 -6.00
N GLU A 542 -9.15 -15.01 -6.31
CA GLU A 542 -10.42 -15.01 -7.06
C GLU A 542 -11.56 -14.30 -6.31
N ALA A 543 -11.60 -14.40 -4.98
CA ALA A 543 -12.55 -13.66 -4.15
C ALA A 543 -12.26 -12.15 -4.17
N MET A 544 -10.99 -11.76 -3.99
CA MET A 544 -10.55 -10.36 -4.11
C MET A 544 -10.91 -9.78 -5.48
N GLN A 545 -10.57 -10.51 -6.55
CA GLN A 545 -10.81 -10.12 -7.93
C GLN A 545 -12.30 -9.92 -8.24
N ARG A 546 -13.17 -10.77 -7.69
CA ARG A 546 -14.63 -10.63 -7.80
C ARG A 546 -15.18 -9.43 -7.04
N ILE A 547 -14.63 -9.08 -5.87
CA ILE A 547 -15.04 -7.88 -5.13
C ILE A 547 -14.62 -6.62 -5.91
N ILE A 548 -13.39 -6.58 -6.45
CA ILE A 548 -12.91 -5.48 -7.30
C ILE A 548 -13.87 -5.25 -8.49
N ILE A 549 -14.19 -6.31 -9.25
CA ILE A 549 -15.06 -6.23 -10.42
C ILE A 549 -16.47 -5.74 -10.05
N GLU A 550 -17.08 -6.29 -8.99
CA GLU A 550 -18.43 -5.91 -8.53
C GLU A 550 -18.52 -4.42 -8.13
N ILE A 551 -17.49 -3.90 -7.46
CA ILE A 551 -17.45 -2.48 -7.04
C ILE A 551 -17.13 -1.56 -8.23
N GLU A 552 -16.18 -1.93 -9.10
CA GLU A 552 -15.81 -1.11 -10.25
C GLU A 552 -16.90 -1.10 -11.36
N GLN A 553 -17.65 -2.18 -11.55
CA GLN A 553 -18.78 -2.21 -12.49
C GLN A 553 -20.00 -1.44 -11.97
N ARG A 554 -20.30 -1.53 -10.67
CA ARG A 554 -21.40 -0.75 -10.05
C ARG A 554 -21.01 0.71 -9.76
N SER A 555 -19.76 1.09 -10.02
CA SER A 555 -19.25 2.47 -10.03
C SER A 555 -19.78 3.34 -11.18
N LYS A 556 -21.07 3.23 -11.53
CA LYS A 556 -21.87 4.43 -11.89
C LYS A 556 -22.04 5.32 -10.63
N LEU A 557 -21.88 4.76 -9.42
CA LEU A 557 -21.53 5.46 -8.18
C LEU A 557 -20.12 6.09 -8.28
N ASP A 558 -19.98 7.36 -7.94
CA ASP A 558 -18.75 8.14 -8.17
C ASP A 558 -17.54 7.78 -7.28
N LEU A 559 -16.73 6.79 -7.69
CA LEU A 559 -15.33 6.65 -7.25
C LEU A 559 -14.52 7.93 -7.51
N ALA A 560 -14.87 8.67 -8.57
CA ALA A 560 -14.42 10.03 -8.79
C ALA A 560 -15.20 11.00 -7.90
N ASN A 561 -14.74 11.22 -6.67
CA ASN A 561 -15.27 12.17 -5.67
C ASN A 561 -15.50 13.58 -6.27
N LYS A 562 -16.74 13.84 -6.73
CA LYS A 562 -16.98 14.46 -8.06
C LYS A 562 -16.60 15.93 -8.23
N ASP A 563 -16.70 16.73 -7.16
CA ASP A 563 -16.51 18.19 -7.19
C ASP A 563 -15.54 18.71 -6.11
N LYS A 564 -14.81 17.82 -5.42
CA LYS A 564 -13.97 18.20 -4.25
C LYS A 564 -12.49 17.84 -4.36
N ARG A 565 -12.05 17.35 -5.52
CA ARG A 565 -10.67 17.57 -5.97
C ARG A 565 -10.51 19.05 -6.36
N ARG A 566 -10.43 19.94 -5.35
CA ARG A 566 -9.83 21.28 -5.58
C ARG A 566 -8.51 21.03 -6.30
N MET A 567 -8.27 21.72 -7.41
CA MET A 567 -6.92 21.86 -7.92
C MET A 567 -6.06 22.39 -6.75
N PRO A 568 -4.98 21.70 -6.35
CA PRO A 568 -4.15 22.15 -5.23
C PRO A 568 -3.82 23.64 -5.30
N GLU A 569 -3.83 24.34 -4.17
CA GLU A 569 -3.46 25.77 -4.09
C GLU A 569 -1.94 26.01 -4.24
N HIS A 570 -1.25 25.03 -4.81
CA HIS A 570 0.18 25.01 -5.12
C HIS A 570 0.40 25.24 -6.63
N LYS A 571 1.65 25.42 -7.05
CA LYS A 571 1.98 25.53 -8.47
C LYS A 571 1.84 24.15 -9.12
N HIS A 572 0.87 23.98 -10.02
CA HIS A 572 0.78 22.78 -10.84
C HIS A 572 2.02 22.59 -11.69
N GLU A 573 2.55 21.38 -11.70
CA GLU A 573 3.50 20.95 -12.71
C GLU A 573 2.79 20.76 -14.05
N VAL A 574 3.50 20.94 -15.17
CA VAL A 574 2.93 20.81 -16.52
C VAL A 574 2.28 19.43 -16.72
N ALA A 575 2.84 18.39 -16.08
CA ALA A 575 2.31 17.03 -16.08
C ALA A 575 0.89 16.93 -15.49
N GLU A 576 0.59 17.65 -14.41
CA GLU A 576 -0.76 17.64 -13.79
C GLU A 576 -1.78 18.31 -14.71
N ALA A 577 -1.42 19.44 -15.31
CA ALA A 577 -2.28 20.17 -16.24
C ALA A 577 -2.60 19.34 -17.50
N ILE A 578 -1.61 18.65 -18.06
CA ILE A 578 -1.80 17.74 -19.20
C ILE A 578 -2.63 16.52 -18.80
N ALA A 579 -2.39 15.89 -17.65
CA ALA A 579 -3.19 14.76 -17.18
C ALA A 579 -4.66 15.16 -16.91
N SER A 580 -4.90 16.37 -16.41
CA SER A 580 -6.25 16.93 -16.24
C SER A 580 -6.93 17.16 -17.60
N ALA A 581 -6.21 17.72 -18.58
CA ALA A 581 -6.71 17.88 -19.95
C ALA A 581 -7.02 16.54 -20.64
N VAL A 582 -6.17 15.51 -20.44
CA VAL A 582 -6.40 14.13 -20.93
C VAL A 582 -7.69 13.56 -20.34
N ALA A 583 -7.88 13.66 -19.01
CA ALA A 583 -9.09 13.16 -18.36
C ALA A 583 -10.37 13.90 -18.81
N ALA A 584 -10.27 15.20 -19.09
CA ALA A 584 -11.37 15.98 -19.66
C ALA A 584 -11.67 15.58 -21.12
N ALA A 585 -10.64 15.47 -21.97
CA ALA A 585 -10.77 15.08 -23.37
C ALA A 585 -11.41 13.69 -23.53
N VAL A 586 -10.99 12.71 -22.72
CA VAL A 586 -11.60 11.38 -22.67
C VAL A 586 -13.09 11.45 -22.38
N LYS A 587 -13.48 12.22 -21.37
CA LYS A 587 -14.89 12.38 -20.97
C LYS A 587 -15.72 13.10 -22.03
N MET A 588 -15.13 14.05 -22.77
CA MET A 588 -15.83 14.83 -23.81
C MET A 588 -15.95 14.11 -25.15
N LEU A 589 -14.98 13.26 -25.49
CA LEU A 589 -14.93 12.50 -26.74
C LEU A 589 -15.52 11.09 -26.61
N HIS A 590 -15.89 10.68 -25.39
CA HIS A 590 -16.23 9.29 -25.04
C HIS A 590 -15.13 8.27 -25.39
N ALA A 591 -13.87 8.73 -25.42
CA ALA A 591 -12.72 7.94 -25.83
C ALA A 591 -12.55 6.67 -24.97
N PRO A 592 -12.50 5.46 -25.55
CA PRO A 592 -12.57 4.21 -24.79
C PRO A 592 -11.23 3.81 -24.13
N ALA A 593 -10.12 4.47 -24.49
CA ALA A 593 -8.80 4.25 -23.91
C ALA A 593 -7.93 5.52 -23.91
N ILE A 594 -6.92 5.54 -23.01
CA ILE A 594 -5.81 6.49 -23.04
C ILE A 594 -4.53 5.73 -23.40
N VAL A 595 -3.70 6.28 -24.28
CA VAL A 595 -2.34 5.77 -24.58
C VAL A 595 -1.29 6.70 -23.98
N CYS A 596 -0.45 6.16 -23.11
CA CYS A 596 0.61 6.87 -22.38
C CYS A 596 2.00 6.36 -22.79
N PHE A 597 2.76 7.11 -23.58
CA PHE A 597 4.17 6.79 -23.83
C PHE A 597 5.05 7.23 -22.65
N THR A 598 5.84 6.31 -22.09
CA THR A 598 6.63 6.61 -20.87
C THR A 598 7.88 5.74 -20.71
N LYS A 599 8.99 6.35 -20.30
CA LYS A 599 10.23 5.63 -19.90
C LYS A 599 10.25 5.27 -18.42
N SER A 600 9.88 6.20 -17.54
CA SER A 600 9.96 6.01 -16.08
C SER A 600 8.62 5.68 -15.41
N GLY A 601 7.55 5.54 -16.19
CA GLY A 601 6.18 5.38 -15.70
C GLY A 601 5.54 6.65 -15.14
N SER A 602 6.25 7.78 -15.14
CA SER A 602 5.80 9.08 -14.63
C SER A 602 4.48 9.53 -15.27
N THR A 603 4.44 9.65 -16.60
CA THR A 603 3.22 9.93 -17.39
C THR A 603 2.01 9.10 -16.94
N ALA A 604 2.18 7.77 -16.86
CA ALA A 604 1.11 6.85 -16.53
C ALA A 604 0.62 6.99 -15.08
N ARG A 605 1.53 7.28 -14.12
CA ARG A 605 1.16 7.56 -12.72
C ARG A 605 0.39 8.88 -12.58
N VAL A 606 0.84 9.96 -13.23
CA VAL A 606 0.13 11.26 -13.17
C VAL A 606 -1.25 11.18 -13.84
N VAL A 607 -1.36 10.48 -14.98
CA VAL A 607 -2.66 10.22 -15.62
C VAL A 607 -3.57 9.32 -14.76
N SER A 608 -3.03 8.24 -14.17
CA SER A 608 -3.77 7.37 -13.25
C SER A 608 -4.27 8.10 -11.99
N SER A 609 -3.52 9.09 -11.50
CA SER A 609 -3.92 9.89 -10.33
C SER A 609 -5.26 10.63 -10.56
N MET A 610 -5.55 11.02 -11.80
CA MET A 610 -6.83 11.63 -12.20
C MET A 610 -8.02 10.65 -12.16
N ARG A 611 -7.74 9.35 -11.92
CA ARG A 611 -8.68 8.21 -11.88
C ARG A 611 -9.66 8.19 -13.07
N PRO A 612 -9.16 8.11 -14.32
CA PRO A 612 -10.01 8.13 -15.51
C PRO A 612 -11.02 6.98 -15.57
N ALA A 613 -12.13 7.22 -16.25
CA ALA A 613 -13.19 6.24 -16.46
C ALA A 613 -12.75 5.04 -17.33
N VAL A 614 -11.64 5.15 -18.05
CA VAL A 614 -11.13 4.14 -19.01
C VAL A 614 -9.75 3.60 -18.63
N THR A 615 -9.31 2.55 -19.34
CA THR A 615 -7.97 1.95 -19.20
C THR A 615 -6.88 2.90 -19.67
N VAL A 616 -5.78 2.97 -18.91
CA VAL A 616 -4.56 3.69 -19.29
C VAL A 616 -3.55 2.69 -19.84
N VAL A 617 -3.47 2.58 -21.17
CA VAL A 617 -2.49 1.75 -21.86
C VAL A 617 -1.13 2.45 -21.79
N ALA A 618 -0.19 1.89 -21.03
CA ALA A 618 1.11 2.52 -20.77
C ALA A 618 2.23 1.85 -21.57
N CYS A 619 2.53 2.40 -22.74
CA CYS A 619 3.53 1.91 -23.67
C CYS A 619 4.95 2.30 -23.22
N THR A 620 5.82 1.30 -23.06
CA THR A 620 7.23 1.47 -22.66
C THR A 620 8.13 0.43 -23.31
N ASP A 621 9.41 0.75 -23.52
CA ASP A 621 10.45 -0.17 -24.01
C ASP A 621 11.28 -0.82 -22.89
N LEU A 622 11.08 -0.39 -21.63
CA LEU A 622 11.87 -0.84 -20.49
C LEU A 622 11.12 -1.90 -19.67
N LYS A 623 11.58 -3.16 -19.70
CA LYS A 623 10.99 -4.28 -18.93
C LYS A 623 10.78 -3.96 -17.44
N LYS A 624 11.67 -3.19 -16.79
CA LYS A 624 11.51 -2.81 -15.37
C LYS A 624 10.36 -1.82 -15.16
N THR A 625 10.17 -0.84 -16.06
CA THR A 625 9.03 0.09 -16.01
C THR A 625 7.72 -0.63 -16.33
N TYR A 626 7.72 -1.53 -17.32
CA TYR A 626 6.58 -2.39 -17.66
C TYR A 626 6.09 -3.17 -16.43
N ARG A 627 7.01 -3.83 -15.70
CA ARG A 627 6.67 -4.51 -14.44
C ARG A 627 6.25 -3.53 -13.35
N GLN A 628 6.97 -2.43 -13.11
CA GLN A 628 6.62 -1.44 -12.09
C GLN A 628 5.19 -0.87 -12.21
N LEU A 629 4.72 -0.67 -13.44
CA LEU A 629 3.39 -0.14 -13.71
C LEU A 629 2.24 -1.12 -13.38
N ALA A 630 2.54 -2.41 -13.11
CA ALA A 630 1.55 -3.38 -12.64
C ALA A 630 0.89 -3.00 -11.30
N LEU A 631 1.54 -2.17 -10.46
CA LEU A 631 0.99 -1.67 -9.20
C LEU A 631 0.03 -0.48 -9.38
N VAL A 632 0.03 0.20 -10.52
CA VAL A 632 -0.63 1.50 -10.69
C VAL A 632 -2.09 1.31 -11.12
N TRP A 633 -3.02 1.98 -10.43
CA TRP A 633 -4.46 1.83 -10.68
C TRP A 633 -4.85 2.12 -12.13
N GLY A 634 -5.69 1.28 -12.71
CA GLY A 634 -6.24 1.48 -14.06
C GLY A 634 -5.21 1.44 -15.21
N VAL A 635 -3.94 1.20 -14.91
CA VAL A 635 -2.88 1.06 -15.91
C VAL A 635 -2.85 -0.39 -16.41
N GLN A 636 -2.77 -0.53 -17.73
CA GLN A 636 -2.36 -1.75 -18.43
C GLN A 636 -1.03 -1.44 -19.12
N PRO A 637 0.12 -1.85 -18.59
CA PRO A 637 1.40 -1.59 -19.21
C PRO A 637 1.63 -2.53 -20.39
N GLU A 638 2.20 -1.99 -21.47
CA GLU A 638 2.47 -2.72 -22.71
C GLU A 638 3.94 -2.50 -23.11
N LEU A 639 4.67 -3.60 -23.34
CA LEU A 639 6.04 -3.53 -23.83
C LEU A 639 6.00 -3.27 -25.36
N VAL A 640 6.53 -2.13 -25.79
CA VAL A 640 6.60 -1.73 -27.21
C VAL A 640 8.06 -1.54 -27.65
N PRO A 641 8.38 -1.73 -28.94
CA PRO A 641 9.71 -1.40 -29.46
C PRO A 641 10.02 0.08 -29.28
N ARG A 642 11.30 0.42 -29.03
CA ARG A 642 11.77 1.80 -29.13
C ARG A 642 11.62 2.29 -30.58
N LYS A 643 11.08 3.49 -30.74
CA LYS A 643 11.04 4.27 -31.99
C LYS A 643 11.59 5.66 -31.73
N ASP A 644 12.10 6.33 -32.76
CA ASP A 644 12.73 7.66 -32.63
C ASP A 644 11.85 8.83 -33.17
N ASN A 645 10.66 8.54 -33.71
CA ASN A 645 9.64 9.55 -34.08
C ASN A 645 8.26 9.22 -33.49
N TYR A 646 7.35 10.20 -33.47
CA TYR A 646 6.04 10.09 -32.82
C TYR A 646 5.06 9.23 -33.62
N GLU A 647 5.11 9.32 -34.94
CA GLU A 647 4.23 8.64 -35.87
C GLU A 647 4.34 7.12 -35.71
N GLU A 648 5.57 6.59 -35.64
CA GLU A 648 5.80 5.16 -35.37
C GLU A 648 5.42 4.75 -33.94
N LEU A 649 5.59 5.62 -32.93
CA LEU A 649 5.10 5.34 -31.57
C LEU A 649 3.57 5.20 -31.55
N VAL A 650 2.84 6.09 -32.21
CA VAL A 650 1.37 6.04 -32.32
C VAL A 650 0.91 4.74 -32.98
N VAL A 651 1.59 4.26 -34.03
CA VAL A 651 1.27 2.98 -34.67
C VAL A 651 1.41 1.80 -33.69
N GLU A 652 2.48 1.75 -32.88
CA GLU A 652 2.64 0.73 -31.83
C GLU A 652 1.59 0.87 -30.71
N GLY A 653 1.21 2.10 -30.34
CA GLY A 653 0.17 2.38 -29.35
C GLY A 653 -1.23 1.96 -29.80
N LEU A 654 -1.59 2.28 -31.05
CA LEU A 654 -2.83 1.82 -31.70
C LEU A 654 -2.85 0.30 -31.84
N ALA A 655 -1.73 -0.32 -32.22
CA ALA A 655 -1.60 -1.77 -32.24
C ALA A 655 -1.81 -2.38 -30.85
N ALA A 656 -1.27 -1.78 -29.78
CA ALA A 656 -1.48 -2.24 -28.41
C ALA A 656 -2.95 -2.11 -27.95
N VAL A 657 -3.62 -0.98 -28.23
CA VAL A 657 -5.07 -0.79 -27.97
C VAL A 657 -5.92 -1.85 -28.68
N ARG A 658 -5.61 -2.14 -29.95
CA ARG A 658 -6.28 -3.19 -30.73
C ARG A 658 -5.99 -4.61 -30.18
N ARG A 659 -4.74 -4.94 -29.82
CA ARG A 659 -4.40 -6.24 -29.17
C ARG A 659 -5.20 -6.49 -27.89
N LEU A 660 -5.46 -5.43 -27.12
CA LEU A 660 -6.21 -5.46 -25.88
C LEU A 660 -7.73 -5.42 -26.08
N ASN A 661 -8.22 -5.29 -27.33
CA ASN A 661 -9.62 -5.09 -27.69
C ASN A 661 -10.29 -3.93 -26.91
N LEU A 662 -9.58 -2.80 -26.81
CA LEU A 662 -10.01 -1.62 -26.05
C LEU A 662 -10.64 -0.50 -26.88
N ALA A 663 -10.62 -0.60 -28.22
CA ALA A 663 -11.24 0.37 -29.13
C ALA A 663 -11.47 -0.27 -30.52
N ASP A 664 -12.54 0.14 -31.19
CA ASP A 664 -12.90 -0.28 -32.54
C ASP A 664 -12.42 0.72 -33.62
N PRO A 665 -12.29 0.33 -34.89
CA PRO A 665 -11.88 1.24 -35.97
C PRO A 665 -12.83 2.44 -36.11
N GLY A 666 -12.28 3.65 -36.11
CA GLY A 666 -13.04 4.89 -36.10
C GLY A 666 -13.23 5.53 -34.71
N ASP A 667 -12.94 4.82 -33.62
CA ASP A 667 -12.94 5.42 -32.27
C ASP A 667 -11.88 6.51 -32.14
N HIS A 668 -12.15 7.51 -31.30
CA HIS A 668 -11.15 8.51 -30.90
C HIS A 668 -10.45 8.07 -29.61
N ILE A 669 -9.11 7.96 -29.63
CA ILE A 669 -8.30 7.74 -28.42
C ILE A 669 -7.52 8.99 -28.04
N VAL A 670 -7.21 9.14 -26.75
CA VAL A 670 -6.37 10.24 -26.26
C VAL A 670 -4.95 9.73 -26.00
N VAL A 671 -3.97 10.32 -26.70
CA VAL A 671 -2.54 10.01 -26.59
C VAL A 671 -1.85 11.09 -25.76
N THR A 672 -0.95 10.68 -24.86
CA THR A 672 -0.16 11.58 -24.02
C THR A 672 1.27 11.07 -23.82
N ALA A 673 2.23 12.00 -23.76
CA ALA A 673 3.66 11.71 -23.72
C ALA A 673 4.46 12.81 -23.01
N GLY A 674 5.76 12.57 -22.82
CA GLY A 674 6.76 13.61 -22.59
C GLY A 674 7.64 13.79 -23.82
N VAL A 675 7.81 15.05 -24.24
CA VAL A 675 8.55 15.44 -25.45
C VAL A 675 9.63 16.48 -25.07
N PRO A 676 10.92 16.31 -25.43
CA PRO A 676 11.48 15.23 -26.26
C PRO A 676 11.35 13.85 -25.62
N PHE A 677 11.10 12.84 -26.47
CA PHE A 677 11.10 11.44 -26.07
C PHE A 677 12.45 11.06 -25.43
N ASP A 678 12.47 9.93 -24.73
CA ASP A 678 13.56 9.49 -23.85
C ASP A 678 13.85 10.38 -22.61
N THR A 679 13.27 11.58 -22.48
CA THR A 679 13.50 12.48 -21.33
C THR A 679 12.55 12.17 -20.15
N PRO A 680 13.02 11.63 -19.01
CA PRO A 680 12.13 11.27 -17.90
C PRO A 680 11.47 12.49 -17.23
N GLY A 681 10.20 12.34 -16.80
CA GLY A 681 9.50 13.34 -15.99
C GLY A 681 8.90 14.54 -16.75
N THR A 682 8.96 14.55 -18.08
CA THR A 682 8.59 15.72 -18.90
C THR A 682 7.21 15.64 -19.56
N THR A 683 6.20 15.07 -18.88
CA THR A 683 4.83 14.97 -19.44
C THR A 683 4.27 16.35 -19.81
N ASN A 684 4.17 16.61 -21.12
CA ASN A 684 3.88 17.94 -21.66
C ASN A 684 3.08 17.94 -22.98
N PHE A 685 2.68 16.76 -23.47
CA PHE A 685 2.03 16.59 -24.77
C PHE A 685 0.73 15.80 -24.66
N MET A 686 -0.30 16.25 -25.40
CA MET A 686 -1.56 15.53 -25.61
C MET A 686 -1.98 15.67 -27.08
N ARG A 687 -2.47 14.58 -27.67
CA ARG A 687 -3.11 14.55 -29.00
C ARG A 687 -4.29 13.59 -28.99
N VAL A 688 -5.24 13.79 -29.90
CA VAL A 688 -6.32 12.83 -30.19
C VAL A 688 -5.95 12.13 -31.49
N GLU A 689 -6.09 10.81 -31.55
CA GLU A 689 -5.92 10.01 -32.75
C GLU A 689 -7.22 9.23 -33.03
N THR A 690 -7.41 8.80 -34.28
CA THR A 690 -8.51 7.89 -34.65
C THR A 690 -7.94 6.49 -34.88
N VAL A 691 -8.67 5.46 -34.42
CA VAL A 691 -8.26 4.04 -34.45
C VAL A 691 -8.43 3.40 -35.81
#